data_AF-A0A8H5GAZ6-F1
#
_entry.id   AF-A0A8H5GAZ6-F1
#
_cell.length_a   1.000
_cell.length_b   1.000
_cell.length_c   1.000
_cell.angle_alpha   90.00
_cell.angle_beta   90.00
_cell.angle_gamma   90.00
#
_symmetry.space_group_name_H-M   'P 1'
#
loop_
_entity.id
_entity.type
_entity.pdbx_description
1 polymer ?
#
loop_
_entity_poly.entity_id
_entity_poly.type
_entity_poly.pdbx_seq_one_letter_code
_entity_poly.pdbx_strand_id
1 'polypeptide(L)'
;MGSIFSQIRLTVGTLLAIARAYNRLAKRVALSPGIPIPNPSTPYWTIPASPIAKHGHEKLPEYADVVIIGSGITGTSFARKLLDGYYDSENDLGKRPLKVVMLDARDACYGATGRNGGHVSPFLYAEYPELKKKLGSEEAKAIIRFRLTHIEELLRVAEEEDLLVDSQTRRVQAYDVYHDRTLFEDMKGRLAVYLEDMPEEKEKWAVIEDRASIQALQLSDLTVGILSTPAGASHPYRLVTGILERLLNSYPDLFYLFTNTPCTSIEAPSSGLGTDHSYTIKTPRGTIRAPHVVHATNAWAAHLLEPMRSKIIPGRGVMTAQRPGRSLGRSQAGLTESIGTTTTTTSTSFQDVTSKEVARGDWRGQRSFVFYPGQTEEVFDYLTQMPPPPPSSSPSSFSSNSKYPHPSAEFMFGGGFLHCSEGGFLNFDLADIGNVDDSTWSSGVEAYLAGALASGSDGGHFNPKHWGEEGRPEDDRTRNEDKNENKKHREGDFDRDEEIGKGRVKKTWSGIIGFSADRMPWVGRLPAKISGRKGPRVSTKSSSGVPEGKENTTGLSAVTDDVTLVDSSCEREKVSTYKSAPSPNPNPDPNPHLAPPGEWIAAGFTGEGMTHAWMSAKALAYMVLGKENSDDGFLLPESFRVTEKRWKKARLEDGI
;
A
#
# COMPACT_ATOMS: atom_id res chain seq x y z
N MET A 1 -23.20 -47.12 -25.69
CA MET A 1 -24.03 -45.88 -25.58
C MET A 1 -24.00 -45.22 -24.19
N GLY A 2 -23.91 -45.96 -23.07
CA GLY A 2 -23.90 -45.35 -21.72
C GLY A 2 -22.77 -44.34 -21.42
N SER A 3 -21.59 -44.52 -22.02
CA SER A 3 -20.43 -43.61 -21.82
C SER A 3 -20.66 -42.21 -22.41
N ILE A 4 -21.29 -42.11 -23.58
CA ILE A 4 -21.49 -40.83 -24.27
C ILE A 4 -22.58 -40.00 -23.58
N PHE A 5 -23.69 -40.63 -23.19
CA PHE A 5 -24.74 -39.94 -22.42
C PHE A 5 -24.25 -39.49 -21.04
N SER A 6 -23.40 -40.28 -20.38
CA SER A 6 -22.78 -39.89 -19.11
C SER A 6 -21.82 -38.72 -19.27
N GLN A 7 -20.99 -38.72 -20.32
CA GLN A 7 -20.10 -37.60 -20.64
C GLN A 7 -20.88 -36.34 -20.98
N ILE A 8 -21.94 -36.42 -21.80
CA ILE A 8 -22.80 -35.27 -22.12
C ILE A 8 -23.48 -34.74 -20.85
N ARG A 9 -24.02 -35.61 -20.00
CA ARG A 9 -24.65 -35.21 -18.73
C ARG A 9 -23.66 -34.54 -17.79
N LEU A 10 -22.43 -35.06 -17.70
CA LEU A 10 -21.36 -34.46 -16.90
C LEU A 10 -20.97 -33.08 -17.47
N THR A 11 -20.72 -32.97 -18.77
CA THR A 11 -20.38 -31.71 -19.43
C THR A 11 -21.47 -30.65 -19.25
N VAL A 12 -22.74 -31.00 -19.49
CA VAL A 12 -23.87 -30.08 -19.29
C VAL A 12 -23.99 -29.71 -17.81
N GLY A 13 -23.84 -30.67 -16.90
CA GLY A 13 -23.85 -30.42 -15.46
C GLY A 13 -22.76 -29.44 -15.03
N THR A 14 -21.53 -29.63 -15.50
CA THR A 14 -20.38 -28.76 -15.24
C THR A 14 -20.60 -27.36 -15.81
N LEU A 15 -21.05 -27.24 -17.06
CA LEU A 15 -21.34 -25.93 -17.67
C LEU A 15 -22.43 -25.17 -16.89
N LEU A 16 -23.49 -25.85 -16.46
CA LEU A 16 -24.54 -25.25 -15.63
C LEU A 16 -24.01 -24.83 -14.25
N ALA A 17 -23.10 -25.60 -13.65
CA ALA A 17 -22.47 -25.26 -12.38
C ALA A 17 -21.60 -23.99 -12.52
N ILE A 18 -20.75 -23.92 -13.54
CA ILE A 18 -19.92 -22.74 -13.85
C ILE A 18 -20.82 -21.52 -14.09
N ALA A 19 -21.85 -21.64 -14.91
CA ALA A 19 -22.77 -20.54 -15.20
C ALA A 19 -23.49 -20.03 -13.93
N ARG A 20 -23.86 -20.93 -13.01
CA ARG A 20 -24.46 -20.54 -11.71
C ARG A 20 -23.43 -19.86 -10.81
N ALA A 21 -22.21 -20.35 -10.74
CA ALA A 21 -21.13 -19.76 -9.95
C ALA A 21 -20.79 -18.34 -10.44
N TYR A 22 -20.61 -18.17 -11.75
CA TYR A 22 -20.39 -16.87 -12.37
C TYR A 22 -21.54 -15.91 -12.10
N ASN A 23 -22.80 -16.33 -12.28
CA ASN A 23 -23.95 -15.48 -12.00
C ASN A 23 -24.04 -15.03 -10.53
N ARG A 24 -23.66 -15.90 -9.57
CA ARG A 24 -23.60 -15.53 -8.13
C ARG A 24 -22.50 -14.51 -7.88
N LEU A 25 -21.31 -14.74 -8.44
CA LEU A 25 -20.18 -13.82 -8.33
C LEU A 25 -20.51 -12.45 -8.93
N ALA A 26 -20.99 -12.41 -10.18
CA ALA A 26 -21.35 -11.18 -10.87
C ALA A 26 -22.40 -10.38 -10.09
N LYS A 27 -23.42 -11.05 -9.53
CA LYS A 27 -24.42 -10.41 -8.67
C LYS A 27 -23.79 -9.79 -7.43
N ARG A 28 -22.92 -10.52 -6.72
CA ARG A 28 -22.28 -10.02 -5.50
C ARG A 28 -21.34 -8.86 -5.78
N VAL A 29 -20.53 -8.94 -6.83
CA VAL A 29 -19.60 -7.88 -7.24
C VAL A 29 -20.31 -6.59 -7.70
N ALA A 30 -21.53 -6.72 -8.22
CA ALA A 30 -22.37 -5.58 -8.59
C ALA A 30 -23.04 -4.88 -7.39
N LEU A 31 -23.05 -5.49 -6.19
CA LEU A 31 -23.60 -4.87 -4.99
C LEU A 31 -22.69 -3.75 -4.50
N SER A 32 -23.27 -2.80 -3.77
CA SER A 32 -22.48 -1.82 -3.03
C SER A 32 -21.67 -2.54 -1.96
N PRO A 33 -20.37 -2.24 -1.79
CA PRO A 33 -19.60 -2.75 -0.65
C PRO A 33 -20.10 -2.20 0.70
N GLY A 34 -20.95 -1.17 0.69
CA GLY A 34 -21.43 -0.53 1.91
C GLY A 34 -20.34 0.31 2.59
N ILE A 35 -20.56 0.58 3.88
CA ILE A 35 -19.52 1.11 4.76
C ILE A 35 -18.83 -0.05 5.50
N PRO A 36 -17.58 0.14 5.97
CA PRO A 36 -16.89 -0.88 6.75
C PRO A 36 -17.72 -1.33 7.96
N ILE A 37 -17.78 -2.65 8.17
CA ILE A 37 -18.56 -3.22 9.28
C ILE A 37 -18.03 -2.75 10.66
N PRO A 38 -18.88 -2.64 11.70
CA PRO A 38 -18.46 -2.05 12.98
C PRO A 38 -17.47 -2.87 13.79
N ASN A 39 -17.51 -4.21 13.69
CA ASN A 39 -16.73 -5.14 14.53
C ASN A 39 -15.75 -5.99 13.71
N PRO A 40 -14.74 -5.37 13.06
CA PRO A 40 -13.77 -6.13 12.27
C PRO A 40 -12.76 -6.88 13.15
N SER A 41 -12.02 -7.81 12.57
CA SER A 41 -10.86 -8.42 13.19
C SER A 41 -9.79 -7.37 13.54
N THR A 42 -9.13 -7.49 14.68
CA THR A 42 -7.97 -6.64 15.03
C THR A 42 -6.71 -7.09 14.29
N PRO A 43 -6.11 -6.24 13.44
CA PRO A 43 -4.84 -6.56 12.78
C PRO A 43 -3.64 -6.31 13.71
N TYR A 44 -2.59 -7.12 13.55
CA TYR A 44 -1.37 -7.05 14.37
C TYR A 44 -0.74 -5.65 14.38
N TRP A 45 -0.74 -4.97 13.23
CA TRP A 45 -0.16 -3.63 13.08
C TRP A 45 -0.74 -2.57 14.00
N THR A 46 -1.95 -2.77 14.50
CA THR A 46 -2.65 -1.79 15.33
C THR A 46 -2.43 -2.03 16.82
N ILE A 47 -1.48 -2.91 17.17
CA ILE A 47 -1.11 -3.27 18.53
C ILE A 47 0.35 -2.81 18.78
N PRO A 48 0.58 -1.87 19.72
CA PRO A 48 -0.42 -1.05 20.39
C PRO A 48 -1.06 -0.03 19.43
N ALA A 49 -2.18 0.58 19.84
CA ALA A 49 -2.84 1.60 19.06
C ALA A 49 -1.95 2.85 18.91
N SER A 50 -2.05 3.53 17.76
CA SER A 50 -1.48 4.88 17.64
C SER A 50 -2.22 5.84 18.57
N PRO A 51 -1.54 6.86 19.14
CA PRO A 51 -2.20 7.92 19.94
C PRO A 51 -3.33 8.64 19.19
N ILE A 52 -3.24 8.70 17.85
CA ILE A 52 -4.27 9.32 17.00
C ILE A 52 -5.26 8.31 16.42
N ALA A 53 -5.24 7.05 16.85
CA ALA A 53 -6.13 6.00 16.34
C ALA A 53 -7.60 6.42 16.45
N LYS A 54 -7.97 7.07 17.55
CA LYS A 54 -9.27 7.72 17.75
C LYS A 54 -9.07 9.21 17.87
N HIS A 55 -9.31 9.94 16.78
CA HIS A 55 -9.19 11.39 16.72
C HIS A 55 -10.50 12.06 16.27
N GLY A 56 -10.74 13.29 16.72
CA GLY A 56 -11.88 14.12 16.33
C GLY A 56 -12.92 14.33 17.43
N HIS A 57 -12.55 15.02 18.51
CA HIS A 57 -13.41 15.33 19.66
C HIS A 57 -14.25 16.62 19.51
N GLU A 58 -14.07 17.35 18.41
CA GLU A 58 -14.77 18.60 18.12
C GLU A 58 -16.04 18.39 17.28
N LYS A 59 -16.84 19.46 17.14
CA LYS A 59 -17.97 19.50 16.20
C LYS A 59 -17.43 19.49 14.76
N LEU A 60 -18.05 18.69 13.90
CA LEU A 60 -17.71 18.66 12.48
C LEU A 60 -17.86 20.08 11.87
N PRO A 61 -16.85 20.61 11.17
CA PRO A 61 -16.95 21.89 10.49
C PRO A 61 -18.07 21.88 9.44
N GLU A 62 -18.77 23.00 9.28
CA GLU A 62 -19.79 23.13 8.24
C GLU A 62 -19.18 23.21 6.82
N TYR A 63 -17.92 23.63 6.73
CA TYR A 63 -17.19 23.82 5.47
C TYR A 63 -15.71 23.42 5.60
N ALA A 64 -15.17 22.86 4.52
CA ALA A 64 -13.75 22.71 4.25
C ALA A 64 -13.48 22.93 2.75
N ASP A 65 -12.28 23.35 2.38
CA ASP A 65 -11.89 23.48 0.97
C ASP A 65 -11.70 22.10 0.32
N VAL A 66 -11.23 21.12 1.10
CA VAL A 66 -11.06 19.73 0.66
C VAL A 66 -11.55 18.76 1.73
N VAL A 67 -12.39 17.82 1.32
CA VAL A 67 -12.77 16.66 2.15
C VAL A 67 -12.14 15.39 1.59
N ILE A 68 -11.36 14.70 2.41
CA ILE A 68 -10.70 13.43 2.09
C ILE A 68 -11.46 12.31 2.80
N ILE A 69 -11.83 11.26 2.05
CA ILE A 69 -12.55 10.11 2.60
C ILE A 69 -11.58 8.92 2.62
N GLY A 70 -11.19 8.50 3.82
CA GLY A 70 -10.22 7.43 4.10
C GLY A 70 -8.87 7.97 4.55
N SER A 71 -8.41 7.51 5.73
CA SER A 71 -7.13 7.91 6.35
C SER A 71 -5.98 6.94 6.11
N GLY A 72 -6.15 5.99 5.19
CA GLY A 72 -5.08 5.08 4.78
C GLY A 72 -3.93 5.81 4.07
N ILE A 73 -2.99 5.02 3.52
CA ILE A 73 -1.79 5.53 2.84
C ILE A 73 -2.11 6.54 1.72
N THR A 74 -3.19 6.31 0.97
CA THR A 74 -3.65 7.20 -0.10
C THR A 74 -4.10 8.56 0.43
N GLY A 75 -5.00 8.57 1.41
CA GLY A 75 -5.52 9.83 1.97
C GLY A 75 -4.44 10.64 2.66
N THR A 76 -3.53 9.95 3.36
CA THR A 76 -2.41 10.57 4.08
C THR A 76 -1.38 11.16 3.12
N SER A 77 -0.97 10.42 2.08
CA SER A 77 -0.06 10.93 1.05
C SER A 77 -0.65 12.15 0.33
N PHE A 78 -1.94 12.10 -0.02
CA PHE A 78 -2.64 13.22 -0.63
C PHE A 78 -2.67 14.44 0.32
N ALA A 79 -3.09 14.27 1.59
CA ALA A 79 -3.17 15.35 2.56
C ALA A 79 -1.81 16.01 2.79
N ARG A 80 -0.77 15.19 2.99
CA ARG A 80 0.61 15.63 3.16
C ARG A 80 1.05 16.48 1.98
N LYS A 81 0.97 15.93 0.76
CA LYS A 81 1.46 16.64 -0.43
C LYS A 81 0.65 17.90 -0.73
N LEU A 82 -0.67 17.87 -0.49
CA LEU A 82 -1.54 19.02 -0.67
C LEU A 82 -1.16 20.14 0.29
N LEU A 83 -1.07 19.86 1.60
CA LEU A 83 -0.77 20.87 2.62
C LEU A 83 0.65 21.41 2.48
N ASP A 84 1.64 20.51 2.45
CA ASP A 84 3.05 20.89 2.30
C ASP A 84 3.22 21.70 1.01
N GLY A 85 2.74 21.19 -0.13
CA GLY A 85 2.86 21.85 -1.43
C GLY A 85 2.05 23.13 -1.60
N TYR A 86 1.01 23.35 -0.78
CA TYR A 86 0.26 24.60 -0.73
C TYR A 86 1.02 25.69 0.03
N TYR A 87 1.80 25.33 1.05
CA TYR A 87 2.54 26.26 1.92
C TYR A 87 4.05 26.30 1.64
N ASP A 88 4.56 25.58 0.63
CA ASP A 88 5.98 25.48 0.29
C ASP A 88 6.58 26.73 -0.42
N SER A 89 5.74 27.64 -0.96
CA SER A 89 6.27 28.76 -1.75
C SER A 89 6.55 29.98 -0.90
N GLU A 90 7.69 30.65 -1.11
CA GLU A 90 8.05 31.93 -0.48
C GLU A 90 7.00 33.07 -0.62
N ASN A 91 6.02 32.91 -1.52
CA ASN A 91 4.86 33.79 -1.71
C ASN A 91 3.61 33.40 -0.88
N ASP A 92 3.78 33.00 0.39
CA ASP A 92 2.66 32.75 1.31
C ASP A 92 1.88 34.03 1.69
N LEU A 93 2.42 35.20 1.35
CA LEU A 93 1.76 36.49 1.51
C LEU A 93 0.56 36.62 0.56
N GLY A 94 -0.61 36.18 1.00
CA GLY A 94 -1.90 36.40 0.32
C GLY A 94 -2.69 35.13 0.02
N LYS A 95 -2.14 33.94 0.27
CA LYS A 95 -2.91 32.70 0.15
C LYS A 95 -3.99 32.62 1.21
N ARG A 96 -5.19 32.23 0.77
CA ARG A 96 -6.29 31.92 1.68
C ARG A 96 -5.94 30.67 2.50
N PRO A 97 -6.19 30.64 3.83
CA PRO A 97 -6.00 29.43 4.63
C PRO A 97 -6.73 28.23 4.03
N LEU A 98 -6.01 27.12 3.84
CA LEU A 98 -6.53 25.90 3.21
C LEU A 98 -7.08 24.96 4.29
N LYS A 99 -8.40 24.86 4.40
CA LYS A 99 -9.05 23.96 5.36
C LYS A 99 -9.27 22.58 4.75
N VAL A 100 -8.65 21.56 5.34
CA VAL A 100 -8.71 20.17 4.92
C VAL A 100 -9.31 19.31 6.02
N VAL A 101 -10.34 18.53 5.68
CA VAL A 101 -10.99 17.60 6.61
C VAL A 101 -10.84 16.18 6.08
N MET A 102 -10.27 15.29 6.88
CA MET A 102 -10.16 13.86 6.61
C MET A 102 -11.18 13.09 7.46
N LEU A 103 -11.99 12.26 6.81
CA LEU A 103 -13.00 11.42 7.44
C LEU A 103 -12.58 9.95 7.33
N ASP A 104 -12.63 9.21 8.43
CA ASP A 104 -12.49 7.75 8.42
C ASP A 104 -13.69 7.09 9.08
N ALA A 105 -14.13 5.96 8.50
CA ALA A 105 -15.24 5.18 9.01
C ALA A 105 -14.90 4.44 10.32
N ARG A 106 -13.61 4.15 10.55
CA ARG A 106 -13.10 3.45 11.73
C ARG A 106 -11.99 4.29 12.37
N ASP A 107 -11.15 3.65 13.17
CA ASP A 107 -9.91 4.24 13.67
C ASP A 107 -8.98 4.64 12.50
N ALA A 108 -8.07 5.58 12.75
CA ALA A 108 -7.13 6.07 11.75
C ALA A 108 -6.30 4.91 11.16
N CYS A 109 -6.13 4.88 9.84
CA CYS A 109 -5.35 3.87 9.11
C CYS A 109 -5.79 2.40 9.34
N TYR A 110 -7.05 2.16 9.74
CA TYR A 110 -7.51 0.82 10.14
C TYR A 110 -8.00 -0.09 9.00
N GLY A 111 -8.01 0.43 7.76
CA GLY A 111 -8.39 -0.30 6.54
C GLY A 111 -7.25 -1.13 5.94
N ALA A 112 -7.22 -1.24 4.60
CA ALA A 112 -6.24 -2.07 3.87
C ALA A 112 -4.77 -1.78 4.22
N THR A 113 -4.43 -0.51 4.47
CA THR A 113 -3.08 -0.09 4.86
C THR A 113 -2.64 -0.71 6.19
N GLY A 114 -3.49 -0.69 7.22
CA GLY A 114 -3.20 -1.28 8.52
C GLY A 114 -3.44 -2.80 8.60
N ARG A 115 -3.67 -3.48 7.46
CA ARG A 115 -4.05 -4.90 7.41
C ARG A 115 -3.24 -5.75 6.43
N ASN A 116 -2.30 -5.17 5.68
CA ASN A 116 -1.48 -5.91 4.69
C ASN A 116 -0.22 -6.54 5.31
N GLY A 117 0.71 -7.05 4.49
CA GLY A 117 1.97 -7.64 4.96
C GLY A 117 3.15 -6.68 5.11
N GLY A 118 3.02 -5.38 4.85
CA GLY A 118 4.13 -4.41 4.91
C GLY A 118 5.14 -4.51 3.75
N HIS A 119 4.78 -5.25 2.69
CA HIS A 119 5.63 -5.56 1.55
C HIS A 119 5.65 -4.38 0.56
N VAL A 120 6.84 -3.83 0.27
CA VAL A 120 7.05 -2.79 -0.75
C VAL A 120 7.90 -3.39 -1.88
N SER A 121 7.35 -4.40 -2.54
CA SER A 121 7.98 -5.07 -3.67
C SER A 121 7.02 -5.04 -4.84
N PRO A 122 7.38 -4.36 -5.93
CA PRO A 122 6.49 -4.26 -7.08
C PRO A 122 6.48 -5.55 -7.89
N PHE A 123 5.36 -5.84 -8.53
CA PHE A 123 5.26 -6.87 -9.55
C PHE A 123 5.85 -6.30 -10.86
N LEU A 124 7.02 -6.84 -11.24
CA LEU A 124 7.87 -6.29 -12.30
C LEU A 124 7.86 -7.18 -13.54
N TYR A 125 8.84 -8.08 -13.64
CA TYR A 125 9.07 -8.93 -14.80
C TYR A 125 7.89 -9.84 -15.15
N ALA A 126 7.17 -10.33 -14.15
CA ALA A 126 6.10 -11.32 -14.35
C ALA A 126 4.94 -10.76 -15.20
N GLU A 127 4.56 -9.49 -15.00
CA GLU A 127 3.51 -8.81 -15.79
C GLU A 127 4.04 -8.08 -17.02
N TYR A 128 5.33 -7.75 -17.06
CA TYR A 128 5.89 -6.84 -18.06
C TYR A 128 5.59 -7.25 -19.52
N PRO A 129 5.75 -8.53 -19.94
CA PRO A 129 5.40 -8.94 -21.29
C PRO A 129 3.93 -8.71 -21.65
N GLU A 130 3.01 -8.92 -20.70
CA GLU A 130 1.58 -8.70 -20.89
C GLU A 130 1.24 -7.22 -20.99
N LEU A 131 1.85 -6.40 -20.13
CA LEU A 131 1.74 -4.95 -20.17
C LEU A 131 2.24 -4.41 -21.52
N LYS A 132 3.44 -4.84 -21.94
CA LYS A 132 4.04 -4.46 -23.23
C LYS A 132 3.12 -4.83 -24.40
N LYS A 133 2.52 -6.02 -24.39
CA LYS A 133 1.58 -6.47 -25.41
C LYS A 133 0.29 -5.64 -25.42
N LYS A 134 -0.25 -5.29 -24.25
CA LYS A 134 -1.55 -4.61 -24.08
C LYS A 134 -1.48 -3.10 -24.29
N LEU A 135 -0.40 -2.46 -23.86
CA LEU A 135 -0.25 -1.00 -23.76
C LEU A 135 0.88 -0.43 -24.63
N GLY A 136 1.78 -1.28 -25.11
CA GLY A 136 3.02 -0.88 -25.77
C GLY A 136 4.19 -0.73 -24.79
N SER A 137 5.42 -0.71 -25.35
CA SER A 137 6.68 -0.63 -24.58
C SER A 137 6.74 0.56 -23.64
N GLU A 138 6.47 1.77 -24.15
CA GLU A 138 6.71 2.99 -23.38
C GLU A 138 5.79 3.11 -22.17
N GLU A 139 4.51 2.81 -22.33
CA GLU A 139 3.55 2.82 -21.22
C GLU A 139 3.85 1.70 -20.21
N ALA A 140 4.23 0.50 -20.67
CA ALA A 140 4.66 -0.57 -19.78
C ALA A 140 5.88 -0.16 -18.94
N LYS A 141 6.89 0.44 -19.56
CA LYS A 141 8.07 0.97 -18.85
C LYS A 141 7.70 2.09 -17.87
N ALA A 142 6.77 2.96 -18.23
CA ALA A 142 6.28 4.01 -17.34
C ALA A 142 5.62 3.43 -16.08
N ILE A 143 4.80 2.38 -16.22
CA ILE A 143 4.20 1.66 -15.08
C ILE A 143 5.29 1.03 -14.19
N ILE A 144 6.28 0.36 -14.79
CA ILE A 144 7.37 -0.26 -14.03
C ILE A 144 8.19 0.79 -13.27
N ARG A 145 8.60 1.88 -13.93
CA ARG A 145 9.33 2.97 -13.28
C ARG A 145 8.51 3.59 -12.15
N PHE A 146 7.22 3.83 -12.38
CA PHE A 146 6.31 4.32 -11.35
C PHE A 146 6.29 3.38 -10.13
N ARG A 147 6.14 2.08 -10.34
CA ARG A 147 6.18 1.08 -9.26
C ARG A 147 7.53 1.10 -8.51
N LEU A 148 8.65 1.09 -9.21
CA LEU A 148 10.01 1.10 -8.63
C LEU A 148 10.28 2.33 -7.75
N THR A 149 9.78 3.52 -8.12
CA THR A 149 10.01 4.75 -7.35
C THR A 149 9.44 4.72 -5.92
N HIS A 150 8.50 3.83 -5.61
CA HIS A 150 7.86 3.78 -4.30
C HIS A 150 8.81 3.38 -3.17
N ILE A 151 9.78 2.50 -3.44
CA ILE A 151 10.73 2.05 -2.42
C ILE A 151 11.52 3.25 -1.90
N GLU A 152 12.11 3.99 -2.82
CA GLU A 152 12.93 5.17 -2.54
C GLU A 152 12.12 6.32 -1.97
N GLU A 153 10.91 6.57 -2.50
CA GLU A 153 10.04 7.63 -2.00
C GLU A 153 9.56 7.37 -0.57
N LEU A 154 9.17 6.13 -0.24
CA LEU A 154 8.71 5.81 1.12
C LEU A 154 9.85 5.89 2.13
N LEU A 155 11.08 5.54 1.73
CA LEU A 155 12.28 5.73 2.55
C LEU A 155 12.56 7.20 2.81
N ARG A 156 12.58 8.00 1.73
CA ARG A 156 12.77 9.46 1.79
C ARG A 156 11.74 10.11 2.70
N VAL A 157 10.46 9.75 2.56
CA VAL A 157 9.39 10.27 3.41
C VAL A 157 9.57 9.82 4.86
N ALA A 158 9.87 8.55 5.11
CA ALA A 158 10.09 8.08 6.47
C ALA A 158 11.27 8.80 7.15
N GLU A 159 12.30 9.20 6.41
CA GLU A 159 13.41 10.02 6.89
C GLU A 159 13.00 11.47 7.16
N GLU A 160 12.31 12.12 6.22
CA GLU A 160 11.80 13.49 6.35
C GLU A 160 10.89 13.68 7.58
N GLU A 161 10.13 12.64 7.90
CA GLU A 161 9.15 12.64 8.99
C GLU A 161 9.73 12.15 10.33
N ASP A 162 11.02 11.78 10.37
CA ASP A 162 11.68 11.16 11.53
C ASP A 162 10.98 9.87 12.00
N LEU A 163 10.53 9.05 11.04
CA LEU A 163 9.78 7.81 11.25
C LEU A 163 10.55 6.56 10.85
N LEU A 164 11.82 6.63 10.45
CA LEU A 164 12.60 5.43 10.06
C LEU A 164 12.59 4.34 11.14
N VAL A 165 12.74 4.71 12.41
CA VAL A 165 12.76 3.78 13.54
C VAL A 165 11.37 3.16 13.78
N ASP A 166 10.34 3.99 13.90
CA ASP A 166 8.98 3.52 14.23
C ASP A 166 8.32 2.78 13.07
N SER A 167 8.44 3.31 11.85
CA SER A 167 7.92 2.68 10.64
C SER A 167 8.77 1.51 10.16
N GLN A 168 10.02 1.42 10.59
CA GLN A 168 10.96 0.38 10.16
C GLN A 168 11.07 0.28 8.63
N THR A 169 10.82 1.40 7.94
CA THR A 169 10.88 1.47 6.48
C THR A 169 12.32 1.31 6.06
N ARG A 170 12.60 0.29 5.25
CA ARG A 170 13.97 -0.10 4.89
C ARG A 170 14.01 -0.86 3.57
N ARG A 171 15.20 -0.91 2.98
CA ARG A 171 15.48 -1.80 1.85
C ARG A 171 15.67 -3.23 2.35
N VAL A 172 15.22 -4.18 1.55
CA VAL A 172 15.35 -5.63 1.78
C VAL A 172 15.68 -6.31 0.46
N GLN A 173 16.20 -7.54 0.53
CA GLN A 173 16.32 -8.39 -0.65
C GLN A 173 15.04 -9.21 -0.83
N ALA A 174 14.39 -9.11 -1.98
CA ALA A 174 13.24 -9.95 -2.33
C ALA A 174 13.68 -11.22 -3.05
N TYR A 175 13.02 -12.33 -2.71
CA TYR A 175 13.22 -13.64 -3.31
C TYR A 175 11.87 -14.21 -3.78
N ASP A 176 11.73 -14.37 -5.08
CA ASP A 176 10.63 -15.09 -5.70
C ASP A 176 11.04 -16.56 -5.83
N VAL A 177 10.44 -17.41 -5.00
CA VAL A 177 10.83 -18.80 -4.78
C VAL A 177 9.87 -19.73 -5.54
N TYR A 178 10.42 -20.56 -6.42
CA TYR A 178 9.63 -21.44 -7.28
C TYR A 178 9.80 -22.90 -6.89
N HIS A 179 8.69 -23.64 -6.82
CA HIS A 179 8.70 -25.10 -6.58
C HIS A 179 8.42 -25.92 -7.84
N ASP A 180 7.81 -25.31 -8.87
CA ASP A 180 7.59 -25.95 -10.17
C ASP A 180 8.62 -25.48 -11.22
N ARG A 181 9.27 -26.43 -11.89
CA ARG A 181 10.34 -26.15 -12.88
C ARG A 181 9.78 -25.48 -14.12
N THR A 182 8.59 -25.86 -14.59
CA THR A 182 8.00 -25.28 -15.80
C THR A 182 7.63 -23.82 -15.58
N LEU A 183 7.02 -23.50 -14.43
CA LEU A 183 6.74 -22.11 -14.05
C LEU A 183 8.03 -21.29 -13.94
N PHE A 184 9.06 -21.82 -13.29
CA PHE A 184 10.33 -21.12 -13.15
C PHE A 184 11.00 -20.80 -14.50
N GLU A 185 11.01 -21.72 -15.45
CA GLU A 185 11.55 -21.47 -16.80
C GLU A 185 10.72 -20.41 -17.55
N ASP A 186 9.39 -20.42 -17.42
CA ASP A 186 8.52 -19.37 -17.99
C ASP A 186 8.88 -17.99 -17.40
N MET A 187 9.02 -17.92 -16.07
CA MET A 187 9.35 -16.69 -15.35
C MET A 187 10.73 -16.13 -15.72
N LYS A 188 11.73 -17.01 -15.93
CA LYS A 188 13.02 -16.60 -16.50
C LYS A 188 12.87 -16.03 -17.91
N GLY A 189 12.01 -16.60 -18.75
CA GLY A 189 11.68 -16.06 -20.07
C GLY A 189 11.09 -14.65 -19.99
N ARG A 190 10.13 -14.43 -19.09
CA ARG A 190 9.54 -13.10 -18.86
C ARG A 190 10.55 -12.09 -18.33
N LEU A 191 11.42 -12.53 -17.41
CA LEU A 191 12.55 -11.75 -16.90
C LEU A 191 13.50 -11.32 -18.02
N ALA A 192 13.83 -12.21 -18.96
CA ALA A 192 14.69 -11.88 -20.09
C ALA A 192 14.08 -10.77 -20.96
N VAL A 193 12.78 -10.85 -21.28
CA VAL A 193 12.05 -9.81 -22.04
C VAL A 193 12.06 -8.47 -21.32
N TYR A 194 11.84 -8.48 -20.01
CA TYR A 194 11.87 -7.28 -19.18
C TYR A 194 13.26 -6.63 -19.17
N LEU A 195 14.31 -7.42 -18.94
CA LEU A 195 15.68 -6.92 -18.86
C LEU A 195 16.26 -6.49 -20.22
N GLU A 196 15.78 -7.04 -21.33
CA GLU A 196 16.12 -6.56 -22.67
C GLU A 196 15.65 -5.12 -22.88
N ASP A 197 14.41 -4.83 -22.46
CA ASP A 197 13.77 -3.54 -22.64
C ASP A 197 14.18 -2.49 -21.58
N MET A 198 14.63 -2.94 -20.41
CA MET A 198 15.07 -2.12 -19.27
C MET A 198 16.48 -2.53 -18.80
N PRO A 199 17.53 -2.25 -19.60
CA PRO A 199 18.90 -2.68 -19.30
C PRO A 199 19.46 -2.10 -18.00
N GLU A 200 18.96 -0.94 -17.54
CA GLU A 200 19.32 -0.31 -16.26
C GLU A 200 18.98 -1.18 -15.03
N GLU A 201 18.11 -2.18 -15.19
CA GLU A 201 17.71 -3.09 -14.11
C GLU A 201 18.55 -4.37 -14.08
N LYS A 202 19.32 -4.70 -15.13
CA LYS A 202 20.04 -5.99 -15.25
C LYS A 202 20.92 -6.31 -14.05
N GLU A 203 21.66 -5.33 -13.54
CA GLU A 203 22.61 -5.52 -12.44
C GLU A 203 21.93 -5.73 -11.08
N LYS A 204 20.62 -5.48 -10.99
CA LYS A 204 19.84 -5.63 -9.76
C LYS A 204 19.21 -7.02 -9.62
N TRP A 205 19.19 -7.81 -10.70
CA TRP A 205 18.56 -9.11 -10.72
C TRP A 205 19.57 -10.25 -10.62
N ALA A 206 19.21 -11.29 -9.86
CA ALA A 206 19.95 -12.53 -9.81
C ALA A 206 19.02 -13.73 -10.03
N VAL A 207 19.52 -14.73 -10.76
CA VAL A 207 18.88 -16.03 -10.95
C VAL A 207 19.68 -17.05 -10.15
N ILE A 208 19.04 -17.73 -9.20
CA ILE A 208 19.69 -18.69 -8.30
C ILE A 208 19.06 -20.06 -8.55
N GLU A 209 19.88 -21.02 -8.97
CA GLU A 209 19.47 -22.42 -9.20
C GLU A 209 20.37 -23.41 -8.45
N ASP A 210 21.54 -22.97 -7.98
CA ASP A 210 22.47 -23.84 -7.31
C ASP A 210 21.96 -24.21 -5.90
N ARG A 211 22.13 -25.48 -5.54
CA ARG A 211 21.61 -26.01 -4.28
C ARG A 211 22.25 -25.35 -3.06
N ALA A 212 23.52 -24.95 -3.13
CA ALA A 212 24.23 -24.37 -1.99
C ALA A 212 23.65 -23.00 -1.62
N SER A 213 23.38 -22.13 -2.59
CA SER A 213 22.75 -20.83 -2.38
C SER A 213 21.31 -20.97 -1.88
N ILE A 214 20.51 -21.90 -2.45
CA ILE A 214 19.14 -22.17 -1.97
C ILE A 214 19.16 -22.63 -0.50
N GLN A 215 20.08 -23.52 -0.14
CA GLN A 215 20.26 -23.98 1.24
C GLN A 215 20.77 -22.88 2.17
N ALA A 216 21.61 -21.95 1.69
CA ALA A 216 22.05 -20.78 2.46
C ALA A 216 20.88 -19.82 2.77
N LEU A 217 19.85 -19.81 1.92
CA LEU A 217 18.58 -19.11 2.20
C LEU A 217 17.64 -19.91 3.13
N GLN A 218 18.04 -21.12 3.53
CA GLN A 218 17.30 -22.02 4.42
C GLN A 218 15.94 -22.46 3.87
N LEU A 219 15.79 -22.39 2.54
CA LEU A 219 14.56 -22.74 1.82
C LEU A 219 14.39 -24.25 1.67
N SER A 220 13.17 -24.66 1.35
CA SER A 220 12.79 -26.05 1.13
C SER A 220 13.62 -26.72 0.02
N ASP A 221 13.87 -28.03 0.16
CA ASP A 221 14.54 -28.83 -0.89
C ASP A 221 13.68 -28.96 -2.17
N LEU A 222 12.39 -28.62 -2.07
CA LEU A 222 11.46 -28.49 -3.20
C LEU A 222 11.77 -27.29 -4.11
N THR A 223 12.46 -26.27 -3.60
CA THR A 223 12.77 -25.08 -4.39
C THR A 223 13.62 -25.47 -5.60
N VAL A 224 13.14 -25.17 -6.81
CA VAL A 224 13.83 -25.48 -8.07
C VAL A 224 14.63 -24.31 -8.61
N GLY A 225 14.29 -23.09 -8.19
CA GLY A 225 14.95 -21.87 -8.61
C GLY A 225 14.36 -20.63 -7.93
N ILE A 226 15.13 -19.54 -7.95
CA ILE A 226 14.78 -18.29 -7.30
C ILE A 226 15.14 -17.12 -8.22
N LEU A 227 14.26 -16.12 -8.30
CA LEU A 227 14.56 -14.82 -8.88
C LEU A 227 14.66 -13.79 -7.76
N SER A 228 15.75 -13.02 -7.75
CA SER A 228 16.09 -12.13 -6.64
C SER A 228 16.28 -10.70 -7.10
N THR A 229 15.68 -9.73 -6.41
CA THR A 229 15.75 -8.30 -6.72
C THR A 229 15.62 -7.42 -5.46
N PRO A 230 16.13 -6.19 -5.42
CA PRO A 230 15.88 -5.26 -4.33
C PRO A 230 14.40 -4.93 -4.15
N ALA A 231 13.97 -4.80 -2.90
CA ALA A 231 12.63 -4.38 -2.51
C ALA A 231 12.68 -3.53 -1.25
N GLY A 232 11.50 -3.15 -0.74
CA GLY A 232 11.34 -2.51 0.56
C GLY A 232 10.40 -3.27 1.49
N ALA A 233 10.50 -2.97 2.77
CA ALA A 233 9.55 -3.39 3.79
C ALA A 233 9.27 -2.21 4.73
N SER A 234 8.05 -2.15 5.26
CA SER A 234 7.62 -1.09 6.17
C SER A 234 6.54 -1.59 7.13
N HIS A 235 6.45 -0.99 8.30
CA HIS A 235 5.30 -1.07 9.20
C HIS A 235 4.30 0.02 8.80
N PRO A 236 3.31 -0.29 7.93
CA PRO A 236 2.53 0.72 7.22
C PRO A 236 1.66 1.57 8.15
N TYR A 237 1.14 0.97 9.22
CA TYR A 237 0.32 1.68 10.21
C TYR A 237 1.10 2.78 10.94
N ARG A 238 2.32 2.49 11.43
CA ARG A 238 3.17 3.46 12.14
C ARG A 238 3.67 4.56 11.21
N LEU A 239 4.04 4.23 9.97
CA LEU A 239 4.37 5.23 8.95
C LEU A 239 3.22 6.22 8.75
N VAL A 240 2.02 5.70 8.45
CA VAL A 240 0.88 6.55 8.08
C VAL A 240 0.35 7.34 9.27
N THR A 241 0.19 6.72 10.44
CA THR A 241 -0.31 7.43 11.63
C THR A 241 0.69 8.44 12.18
N GLY A 242 2.00 8.18 12.08
CA GLY A 242 3.04 9.14 12.43
C GLY A 242 2.99 10.40 11.55
N ILE A 243 2.75 10.23 10.24
CA ILE A 243 2.58 11.36 9.31
C ILE A 243 1.31 12.14 9.63
N LEU A 244 0.19 11.46 9.90
CA LEU A 244 -1.05 12.13 10.29
C LEU A 244 -0.90 12.90 11.61
N GLU A 245 -0.18 12.35 12.59
CA GLU A 245 0.17 13.06 13.82
C GLU A 245 1.00 14.31 13.52
N ARG A 246 2.00 14.23 12.63
CA ARG A 246 2.75 15.39 12.16
C ARG A 246 1.84 16.44 11.55
N LEU A 247 0.94 16.06 10.64
CA LEU A 247 0.02 16.99 9.98
C LEU A 247 -0.92 17.69 10.97
N LEU A 248 -1.44 16.97 11.96
CA LEU A 248 -2.27 17.55 13.03
C LEU A 248 -1.48 18.59 13.85
N ASN A 249 -0.20 18.33 14.13
CA ASN A 249 0.65 19.24 14.88
C ASN A 249 1.11 20.46 14.07
N SER A 250 1.41 20.28 12.78
CA SER A 250 1.87 21.37 11.89
C SER A 250 0.73 22.27 11.42
N TYR A 251 -0.51 21.76 11.37
CA TYR A 251 -1.67 22.44 10.81
C TYR A 251 -2.91 22.40 11.74
N PRO A 252 -2.80 22.78 13.03
CA PRO A 252 -3.82 22.50 14.06
C PRO A 252 -5.20 23.12 13.79
N ASP A 253 -5.27 24.24 13.06
CA ASP A 253 -6.54 24.90 12.69
C ASP A 253 -6.95 24.68 11.23
N LEU A 254 -6.15 23.93 10.48
CA LEU A 254 -6.27 23.80 9.03
C LEU A 254 -6.48 22.36 8.59
N PHE A 255 -5.90 21.39 9.30
CA PHE A 255 -6.08 19.96 9.04
C PHE A 255 -6.82 19.29 10.20
N TYR A 256 -7.92 18.62 9.87
CA TYR A 256 -8.74 17.92 10.86
C TYR A 256 -8.89 16.45 10.46
N LEU A 257 -8.66 15.55 11.41
CA LEU A 257 -8.93 14.12 11.28
C LEU A 257 -10.14 13.73 12.15
N PHE A 258 -11.19 13.21 11.53
CA PHE A 258 -12.37 12.66 12.20
C PHE A 258 -12.45 11.15 11.94
N THR A 259 -12.01 10.38 12.91
CA THR A 259 -12.16 8.91 12.96
C THR A 259 -13.58 8.54 13.38
N ASN A 260 -13.99 7.29 13.14
CA ASN A 260 -15.32 6.78 13.51
C ASN A 260 -16.47 7.68 12.98
N THR A 261 -16.25 8.31 11.82
CA THR A 261 -17.10 9.30 11.17
C THR A 261 -17.29 8.91 9.70
N PRO A 262 -18.03 7.82 9.41
CA PRO A 262 -18.20 7.33 8.05
C PRO A 262 -18.93 8.36 7.18
N CYS A 263 -18.39 8.64 6.00
CA CYS A 263 -19.13 9.30 4.94
C CYS A 263 -20.17 8.32 4.39
N THR A 264 -21.46 8.65 4.55
CA THR A 264 -22.58 7.78 4.15
C THR A 264 -23.13 8.13 2.78
N SER A 265 -22.98 9.39 2.34
CA SER A 265 -23.43 9.84 1.02
C SER A 265 -22.83 11.19 0.65
N ILE A 266 -22.72 11.45 -0.65
CA ILE A 266 -22.32 12.74 -1.22
C ILE A 266 -23.45 13.22 -2.13
N GLU A 267 -23.88 14.45 -1.95
CA GLU A 267 -24.87 15.12 -2.79
C GLU A 267 -24.20 16.16 -3.67
N ALA A 268 -24.70 16.28 -4.91
CA ALA A 268 -24.26 17.31 -5.84
C ALA A 268 -24.60 18.72 -5.30
N PRO A 269 -23.88 19.77 -5.73
CA PRO A 269 -24.20 21.15 -5.36
C PRO A 269 -25.65 21.50 -5.69
N SER A 270 -26.31 22.25 -4.81
CA SER A 270 -27.74 22.55 -4.95
C SER A 270 -28.00 23.43 -6.17
N SER A 271 -28.94 23.04 -7.04
CA SER A 271 -29.31 23.78 -8.25
C SER A 271 -30.25 24.99 -7.99
N GLY A 272 -30.27 25.51 -6.76
CA GLY A 272 -31.04 26.71 -6.40
C GLY A 272 -30.49 27.97 -7.10
N LEU A 273 -31.18 29.09 -6.95
CA LEU A 273 -30.83 30.41 -7.55
C LEU A 273 -29.46 31.01 -7.13
N GLY A 274 -28.57 30.23 -6.51
CA GLY A 274 -27.27 30.65 -6.00
C GLY A 274 -26.07 29.96 -6.67
N THR A 275 -24.91 30.58 -6.52
CA THR A 275 -23.56 30.15 -6.93
C THR A 275 -23.03 29.01 -6.06
N ASP A 276 -23.82 27.96 -5.83
CA ASP A 276 -23.37 26.87 -4.95
C ASP A 276 -22.30 26.01 -5.64
N HIS A 277 -21.07 26.13 -5.14
CA HIS A 277 -19.90 25.45 -5.68
C HIS A 277 -19.47 24.23 -4.86
N SER A 278 -20.26 23.83 -3.85
CA SER A 278 -19.86 22.83 -2.87
C SER A 278 -20.72 21.56 -2.93
N TYR A 279 -20.07 20.41 -2.86
CA TYR A 279 -20.74 19.14 -2.56
C TYR A 279 -21.19 19.13 -1.10
N THR A 280 -22.25 18.40 -0.79
CA THR A 280 -22.67 18.14 0.59
C THR A 280 -22.33 16.71 0.98
N ILE A 281 -21.43 16.55 1.93
CA ILE A 281 -20.96 15.26 2.44
C ILE A 281 -21.72 14.97 3.74
N LYS A 282 -22.41 13.83 3.79
CA LYS A 282 -23.22 13.43 4.96
C LYS A 282 -22.50 12.39 5.79
N THR A 283 -22.55 12.57 7.11
CA THR A 283 -22.04 11.65 8.12
C THR A 283 -23.04 11.53 9.27
N PRO A 284 -22.98 10.48 10.11
CA PRO A 284 -23.78 10.40 11.33
C PRO A 284 -23.54 11.54 12.32
N ARG A 285 -22.40 12.24 12.23
CA ARG A 285 -22.02 13.37 13.10
C ARG A 285 -22.39 14.74 12.54
N GLY A 286 -23.10 14.78 11.41
CA GLY A 286 -23.49 16.01 10.73
C GLY A 286 -23.01 16.07 9.28
N THR A 287 -23.19 17.23 8.66
CA THR A 287 -22.87 17.47 7.26
C THR A 287 -21.73 18.46 7.11
N ILE A 288 -20.86 18.24 6.12
CA ILE A 288 -19.81 19.17 5.73
C ILE A 288 -19.94 19.51 4.25
N ARG A 289 -19.77 20.79 3.90
CA ARG A 289 -19.71 21.27 2.52
C ARG A 289 -18.27 21.40 2.05
N ALA A 290 -17.98 20.96 0.83
CA ALA A 290 -16.66 21.16 0.24
C ALA A 290 -16.70 21.21 -1.30
N PRO A 291 -15.89 22.08 -1.93
CA PRO A 291 -15.74 22.09 -3.40
C PRO A 291 -14.92 20.90 -3.92
N HIS A 292 -13.99 20.35 -3.13
CA HIS A 292 -13.22 19.16 -3.50
C HIS A 292 -13.53 17.98 -2.59
N VAL A 293 -13.81 16.81 -3.19
CA VAL A 293 -13.98 15.54 -2.47
C VAL A 293 -13.01 14.51 -3.02
N VAL A 294 -12.23 13.89 -2.14
CA VAL A 294 -11.19 12.90 -2.50
C VAL A 294 -11.58 11.53 -1.98
N HIS A 295 -11.79 10.59 -2.90
CA HIS A 295 -12.09 9.19 -2.64
C HIS A 295 -10.79 8.41 -2.49
N ALA A 296 -10.39 8.16 -1.24
CA ALA A 296 -9.18 7.43 -0.86
C ALA A 296 -9.50 6.14 -0.07
N THR A 297 -10.66 5.55 -0.33
CA THR A 297 -11.19 4.39 0.41
C THR A 297 -10.92 3.03 -0.26
N ASN A 298 -10.09 2.99 -1.30
CA ASN A 298 -9.72 1.77 -2.03
C ASN A 298 -10.95 0.90 -2.41
N ALA A 299 -11.09 -0.29 -1.85
CA ALA A 299 -12.19 -1.24 -2.11
C ALA A 299 -13.60 -0.65 -1.87
N TRP A 300 -13.71 0.29 -0.94
CA TRP A 300 -15.00 0.86 -0.52
C TRP A 300 -15.45 2.02 -1.41
N ALA A 301 -14.62 2.48 -2.36
CA ALA A 301 -14.92 3.64 -3.20
C ALA A 301 -16.24 3.47 -3.99
N ALA A 302 -16.53 2.25 -4.44
CA ALA A 302 -17.76 1.91 -5.17
C ALA A 302 -19.05 2.04 -4.33
N HIS A 303 -18.96 2.25 -3.01
CA HIS A 303 -20.11 2.61 -2.19
C HIS A 303 -20.62 4.01 -2.53
N LEU A 304 -19.72 5.00 -2.57
CA LEU A 304 -20.02 6.41 -2.86
C LEU A 304 -20.02 6.74 -4.36
N LEU A 305 -19.47 5.82 -5.17
CA LEU A 305 -19.36 5.90 -6.63
C LEU A 305 -20.07 4.69 -7.24
N GLU A 306 -21.40 4.71 -7.27
CA GLU A 306 -22.20 3.61 -7.83
C GLU A 306 -21.76 3.15 -9.24
N PRO A 307 -21.41 4.04 -10.20
CA PRO A 307 -20.90 3.62 -11.50
C PRO A 307 -19.57 2.84 -11.47
N MET A 308 -18.85 2.86 -10.34
CA MET A 308 -17.62 2.09 -10.13
C MET A 308 -17.86 0.70 -9.54
N ARG A 309 -19.12 0.32 -9.23
CA ARG A 309 -19.45 -1.06 -8.90
C ARG A 309 -19.09 -1.99 -10.06
N SER A 310 -18.56 -3.17 -9.74
CA SER A 310 -17.91 -4.08 -10.69
C SER A 310 -16.69 -3.54 -11.44
N LYS A 311 -16.23 -2.31 -11.16
CA LYS A 311 -14.96 -1.75 -11.66
C LYS A 311 -13.87 -1.75 -10.59
N ILE A 312 -14.28 -1.56 -9.34
CA ILE A 312 -13.46 -1.79 -8.15
C ILE A 312 -14.16 -2.86 -7.33
N ILE A 313 -13.48 -3.98 -7.14
CA ILE A 313 -14.03 -5.22 -6.61
C ILE A 313 -13.35 -5.48 -5.27
N PRO A 314 -14.10 -5.50 -4.15
CA PRO A 314 -13.54 -5.91 -2.88
C PRO A 314 -13.07 -7.36 -2.94
N GLY A 315 -11.99 -7.70 -2.24
CA GLY A 315 -11.60 -9.08 -2.01
C GLY A 315 -11.05 -9.24 -0.61
N ARG A 316 -11.50 -10.26 0.12
CA ARG A 316 -11.04 -10.52 1.48
C ARG A 316 -9.78 -11.37 1.46
N GLY A 317 -8.68 -10.82 1.98
CA GLY A 317 -7.43 -11.55 2.22
C GLY A 317 -7.28 -11.91 3.70
N VAL A 318 -6.42 -12.91 3.97
CA VAL A 318 -6.07 -13.36 5.32
C VAL A 318 -4.57 -13.17 5.54
N MET A 319 -4.22 -12.75 6.74
CA MET A 319 -2.85 -12.49 7.18
C MET A 319 -2.60 -13.12 8.53
N THR A 320 -1.35 -13.47 8.77
CA THR A 320 -0.85 -13.91 10.07
C THR A 320 0.41 -13.15 10.46
N ALA A 321 0.57 -12.92 11.75
CA ALA A 321 1.84 -12.55 12.38
C ALA A 321 2.36 -13.80 13.07
N GLN A 322 3.57 -14.24 12.74
CA GLN A 322 4.12 -15.48 13.27
C GLN A 322 5.50 -15.27 13.88
N ARG A 323 5.82 -16.03 14.93
CA ARG A 323 7.19 -16.13 15.44
C ARG A 323 8.03 -16.96 14.46
N PRO A 324 9.24 -16.52 14.12
CA PRO A 324 10.16 -17.36 13.35
C PRO A 324 10.56 -18.59 14.18
N GLY A 325 10.89 -19.69 13.50
CA GLY A 325 11.57 -20.83 14.14
C GLY A 325 12.86 -20.37 14.82
N ARG A 326 13.23 -20.96 15.96
CA ARG A 326 14.33 -20.51 16.81
C ARG A 326 15.69 -20.55 16.12
N SER A 327 15.87 -21.42 15.13
CA SER A 327 17.11 -21.54 14.35
C SER A 327 17.07 -20.76 13.04
N LEU A 328 15.87 -20.47 12.53
CA LEU A 328 15.69 -19.85 11.22
C LEU A 328 16.27 -18.43 11.21
N GLY A 329 17.12 -18.12 10.25
CA GLY A 329 17.70 -16.80 10.08
C GLY A 329 18.82 -16.41 11.03
N ARG A 330 19.17 -17.23 12.02
CA ARG A 330 20.31 -16.95 12.92
C ARG A 330 21.63 -17.46 12.34
N SER A 331 22.73 -16.78 12.66
CA SER A 331 24.06 -17.31 12.38
C SER A 331 24.33 -18.55 13.25
N GLN A 332 24.89 -19.60 12.65
CA GLN A 332 25.38 -20.76 13.41
C GLN A 332 26.70 -20.38 14.09
N ALA A 333 26.63 -19.78 15.28
CA ALA A 333 27.80 -19.62 16.13
C ALA A 333 28.24 -21.02 16.62
N GLY A 334 29.29 -21.60 16.00
CA GLY A 334 29.84 -22.88 16.45
C GLY A 334 30.66 -23.70 15.44
N LEU A 335 30.83 -23.28 14.19
CA LEU A 335 31.58 -24.03 13.18
C LEU A 335 32.60 -23.17 12.42
N THR A 336 33.54 -22.53 13.12
CA THR A 336 34.78 -22.02 12.50
C THR A 336 35.94 -22.01 13.50
N GLU A 337 36.74 -23.07 13.47
CA GLU A 337 38.15 -22.96 13.86
C GLU A 337 38.90 -22.12 12.82
N SER A 338 39.62 -21.12 13.33
CA SER A 338 40.81 -20.48 12.78
C SER A 338 40.95 -20.28 11.26
N ILE A 339 40.58 -19.11 10.73
CA ILE A 339 41.37 -18.45 9.67
C ILE A 339 41.37 -16.93 9.96
N GLY A 340 42.58 -16.37 10.07
CA GLY A 340 42.85 -15.02 10.57
C GLY A 340 42.27 -13.87 9.74
N THR A 341 41.87 -12.82 10.45
CA THR A 341 41.40 -11.53 9.94
C THR A 341 42.54 -10.56 9.70
N THR A 342 42.57 -9.95 8.51
CA THR A 342 43.15 -8.62 8.32
C THR A 342 42.12 -7.76 7.59
N THR A 343 41.68 -6.68 8.24
CA THR A 343 40.65 -5.75 7.78
C THR A 343 41.30 -4.54 7.13
N THR A 344 40.83 -4.14 5.95
CA THR A 344 40.93 -2.74 5.50
C THR A 344 39.65 -2.37 4.74
N THR A 345 39.01 -1.31 5.23
CA THR A 345 37.76 -0.71 4.74
C THR A 345 38.05 0.24 3.59
N THR A 346 37.35 0.10 2.45
CA THR A 346 36.96 1.21 1.56
C THR A 346 36.05 0.70 0.42
N SER A 347 34.88 1.32 0.28
CA SER A 347 34.07 1.52 -0.95
C SER A 347 34.05 0.40 -2.01
N THR A 348 32.94 -0.35 -2.17
CA THR A 348 32.64 -1.05 -3.43
C THR A 348 31.15 -1.31 -3.68
N SER A 349 30.83 -1.43 -4.97
CA SER A 349 29.57 -1.67 -5.67
C SER A 349 28.75 -2.89 -5.23
N PHE A 350 27.43 -2.84 -5.50
CA PHE A 350 26.40 -3.84 -5.15
C PHE A 350 26.69 -5.30 -5.56
N GLN A 351 27.55 -5.56 -6.55
CA GLN A 351 27.94 -6.93 -6.94
C GLN A 351 28.80 -7.66 -5.89
N ASP A 352 29.47 -6.95 -4.96
CA ASP A 352 30.29 -7.58 -3.92
C ASP A 352 29.46 -8.18 -2.76
N VAL A 353 28.18 -7.83 -2.66
CA VAL A 353 27.28 -8.21 -1.57
C VAL A 353 26.75 -9.64 -1.73
N THR A 354 26.53 -10.09 -2.97
CA THR A 354 25.84 -11.36 -3.27
C THR A 354 26.69 -12.61 -3.06
N SER A 355 28.02 -12.52 -3.00
CA SER A 355 28.90 -13.68 -2.82
C SER A 355 29.62 -13.74 -1.46
N LYS A 356 29.67 -12.63 -0.69
CA LYS A 356 30.34 -12.60 0.62
C LYS A 356 29.40 -12.43 1.82
N GLU A 357 28.22 -11.83 1.70
CA GLU A 357 27.28 -11.70 2.82
C GLU A 357 26.38 -12.92 3.03
N VAL A 358 26.26 -13.80 2.03
CA VAL A 358 25.45 -15.04 2.09
C VAL A 358 25.92 -15.99 3.21
N ALA A 359 27.11 -15.79 3.79
CA ALA A 359 27.73 -16.76 4.68
C ALA A 359 27.93 -16.38 6.17
N ARG A 360 27.61 -15.16 6.67
CA ARG A 360 28.11 -14.78 8.03
C ARG A 360 27.23 -13.89 8.95
N GLY A 361 25.92 -13.75 8.75
CA GLY A 361 25.08 -12.88 9.60
C GLY A 361 23.66 -13.41 9.90
N ASP A 362 23.01 -12.85 10.92
CA ASP A 362 21.56 -12.96 11.13
C ASP A 362 20.86 -12.19 9.99
N TRP A 363 20.02 -12.87 9.21
CA TRP A 363 19.33 -12.26 8.06
C TRP A 363 17.90 -11.80 8.37
N ARG A 364 17.39 -12.03 9.59
CA ARG A 364 16.02 -11.67 9.97
C ARG A 364 15.78 -10.18 9.74
N GLY A 365 14.65 -9.87 9.11
CA GLY A 365 14.28 -8.49 8.80
C GLY A 365 15.00 -7.88 7.60
N GLN A 366 15.91 -8.59 6.94
CA GLN A 366 16.63 -8.09 5.76
C GLN A 366 16.08 -8.64 4.44
N ARG A 367 15.07 -9.51 4.51
CA ARG A 367 14.56 -10.27 3.37
C ARG A 367 13.03 -10.24 3.29
N SER A 368 12.52 -10.36 2.08
CA SER A 368 11.12 -10.64 1.80
C SER A 368 11.02 -11.79 0.79
N PHE A 369 9.92 -12.53 0.84
CA PHE A 369 9.74 -13.71 -0.01
C PHE A 369 8.37 -13.67 -0.68
N VAL A 370 8.31 -14.16 -1.91
CA VAL A 370 7.08 -14.61 -2.56
C VAL A 370 7.31 -16.08 -2.93
N PHE A 371 6.44 -16.96 -2.47
CA PHE A 371 6.52 -18.39 -2.73
C PHE A 371 5.47 -18.77 -3.77
N TYR A 372 5.90 -19.47 -4.82
CA TYR A 372 5.05 -20.05 -5.86
C TYR A 372 5.05 -21.57 -5.72
N PRO A 373 4.19 -22.13 -4.84
CA PRO A 373 4.12 -23.57 -4.61
C PRO A 373 3.40 -24.34 -5.74
N GLY A 374 2.61 -23.64 -6.57
CA GLY A 374 1.83 -24.24 -7.65
C GLY A 374 2.50 -24.15 -9.03
N GLN A 375 1.75 -24.56 -10.05
CA GLN A 375 2.17 -24.50 -11.46
C GLN A 375 1.79 -23.18 -12.15
N THR A 376 1.05 -22.31 -11.46
CA THR A 376 0.60 -21.01 -11.98
C THR A 376 1.08 -19.89 -11.06
N GLU A 377 1.35 -18.72 -11.61
CA GLU A 377 1.75 -17.52 -10.86
C GLU A 377 0.62 -16.95 -9.98
N GLU A 378 -0.62 -17.38 -10.22
CA GLU A 378 -1.80 -16.96 -9.47
C GLU A 378 -1.83 -17.56 -8.06
N VAL A 379 -1.17 -18.72 -7.87
CA VAL A 379 -1.07 -19.41 -6.59
C VAL A 379 0.24 -19.02 -5.92
N PHE A 380 0.17 -18.03 -5.03
CA PHE A 380 1.34 -17.53 -4.31
C PHE A 380 1.04 -17.20 -2.85
N ASP A 381 2.09 -17.26 -2.04
CA ASP A 381 2.15 -16.72 -0.69
C ASP A 381 3.24 -15.67 -0.60
N TYR A 382 3.13 -14.74 0.35
CA TYR A 382 4.11 -13.68 0.54
C TYR A 382 4.45 -13.48 2.01
N LEU A 383 5.71 -13.17 2.25
CA LEU A 383 6.29 -13.03 3.58
C LEU A 383 7.17 -11.80 3.64
N THR A 384 6.87 -10.89 4.55
CA THR A 384 7.87 -9.94 5.06
C THR A 384 8.23 -10.27 6.50
N GLN A 385 9.28 -9.63 6.97
CA GLN A 385 9.84 -9.88 8.29
C GLN A 385 10.00 -8.55 9.00
N MET A 386 9.75 -8.52 10.29
CA MET A 386 10.17 -7.43 11.14
C MET A 386 11.66 -7.59 11.47
N PRO A 387 12.39 -6.50 11.76
CA PRO A 387 13.77 -6.61 12.22
C PRO A 387 13.83 -7.28 13.60
N PRO A 388 14.96 -7.93 13.94
CA PRO A 388 15.21 -8.40 15.28
C PRO A 388 15.32 -7.22 16.25
N PRO A 389 15.17 -7.48 17.56
CA PRO A 389 15.41 -6.46 18.56
C PRO A 389 16.88 -5.98 18.49
N PRO A 390 17.16 -4.70 18.81
CA PRO A 390 18.52 -4.19 18.79
C PRO A 390 19.42 -4.97 19.77
N PRO A 391 20.72 -5.16 19.46
CA PRO A 391 21.64 -5.88 20.34
C PRO A 391 21.81 -5.14 21.68
N SER A 392 21.97 -5.91 22.77
CA SER A 392 22.05 -5.38 24.15
C SER A 392 23.23 -4.43 24.42
N SER A 393 24.21 -4.37 23.50
CA SER A 393 25.40 -3.52 23.57
C SER A 393 25.28 -2.19 22.84
N SER A 394 24.14 -1.90 22.21
CA SER A 394 23.90 -0.62 21.53
C SER A 394 23.86 0.53 22.54
N PRO A 395 24.50 1.68 22.26
CA PRO A 395 24.42 2.85 23.13
C PRO A 395 22.96 3.25 23.36
N SER A 396 22.64 3.75 24.55
CA SER A 396 21.32 4.23 24.95
C SER A 396 20.72 5.33 24.05
N SER A 397 21.47 5.84 23.06
CA SER A 397 20.99 6.77 22.04
C SER A 397 20.09 6.12 20.97
N PHE A 398 20.14 4.79 20.78
CA PHE A 398 19.19 4.09 19.89
C PHE A 398 17.84 3.81 20.56
N SER A 399 17.77 3.87 21.89
CA SER A 399 16.57 3.48 22.65
C SER A 399 15.69 4.65 23.11
N SER A 400 16.02 5.91 22.80
CA SER A 400 15.30 7.05 23.40
C SER A 400 14.11 7.58 22.60
N ASN A 401 13.96 7.23 21.31
CA ASN A 401 13.01 7.95 20.43
C ASN A 401 11.85 7.13 19.87
N SER A 402 11.82 5.79 20.02
CA SER A 402 10.70 5.00 19.49
C SER A 402 9.48 5.11 20.41
N LYS A 403 8.31 5.42 19.83
CA LYS A 403 7.04 5.50 20.57
C LYS A 403 6.43 4.12 20.84
N TYR A 404 6.98 3.08 20.24
CA TYR A 404 6.36 1.76 20.19
C TYR A 404 7.34 0.67 20.65
N PRO A 405 6.82 -0.52 21.04
CA PRO A 405 7.67 -1.66 21.35
C PRO A 405 8.58 -2.03 20.16
N HIS A 406 9.80 -2.45 20.51
CA HIS A 406 10.74 -2.99 19.54
C HIS A 406 10.19 -4.28 18.91
N PRO A 407 10.43 -4.51 17.61
CA PRO A 407 10.03 -5.73 16.95
C PRO A 407 10.84 -6.93 17.43
N SER A 408 10.25 -8.13 17.33
CA SER A 408 10.83 -9.40 17.76
C SER A 408 11.07 -10.34 16.58
N ALA A 409 11.40 -9.78 15.41
CA ALA A 409 11.57 -10.50 14.15
C ALA A 409 10.34 -11.27 13.65
N GLU A 410 9.13 -10.77 13.92
CA GLU A 410 7.90 -11.41 13.48
C GLU A 410 7.80 -11.52 11.96
N PHE A 411 7.20 -12.62 11.52
CA PHE A 411 6.87 -12.90 10.14
C PHE A 411 5.46 -12.43 9.83
N MET A 412 5.33 -11.56 8.84
CA MET A 412 4.04 -11.09 8.32
C MET A 412 3.72 -11.90 7.08
N PHE A 413 2.91 -12.93 7.26
CA PHE A 413 2.68 -13.95 6.25
C PHE A 413 1.23 -13.94 5.78
N GLY A 414 1.05 -13.77 4.48
CA GLY A 414 -0.24 -13.80 3.81
C GLY A 414 -0.19 -14.65 2.56
N GLY A 415 -1.35 -14.98 2.02
CA GLY A 415 -1.45 -15.88 0.88
C GLY A 415 -2.65 -16.80 1.03
N GLY A 416 -2.55 -17.99 0.45
CA GLY A 416 -3.60 -19.00 0.52
C GLY A 416 -4.90 -18.66 -0.21
N PHE A 417 -4.95 -17.53 -0.94
CA PHE A 417 -6.16 -17.01 -1.61
C PHE A 417 -6.77 -18.03 -2.59
N LEU A 418 -5.94 -18.90 -3.18
CA LEU A 418 -6.36 -19.96 -4.10
C LEU A 418 -6.10 -21.39 -3.57
N HIS A 419 -5.44 -21.54 -2.41
CA HIS A 419 -5.04 -22.86 -1.86
C HIS A 419 -6.18 -23.65 -1.22
N CYS A 420 -7.18 -22.98 -0.63
CA CYS A 420 -8.24 -23.67 0.13
C CYS A 420 -9.39 -24.20 -0.72
N SER A 421 -9.14 -24.41 -2.01
CA SER A 421 -10.07 -25.06 -2.93
C SER A 421 -9.91 -26.58 -2.89
N GLU A 422 -10.40 -27.24 -1.82
CA GLU A 422 -10.46 -28.71 -1.70
C GLU A 422 -11.38 -29.39 -2.77
N GLY A 423 -11.59 -28.81 -3.96
CA GLY A 423 -12.36 -29.45 -5.03
C GLY A 423 -12.02 -29.03 -6.47
N GLY A 424 -10.80 -28.57 -6.72
CA GLY A 424 -10.31 -28.27 -8.07
C GLY A 424 -10.90 -26.98 -8.67
N PHE A 425 -10.67 -26.79 -9.98
CA PHE A 425 -11.00 -25.58 -10.78
C PHE A 425 -12.47 -25.09 -10.69
N LEU A 426 -13.39 -25.87 -10.12
CA LEU A 426 -14.79 -25.49 -9.92
C LEU A 426 -15.11 -25.01 -8.50
N ASN A 427 -14.19 -25.21 -7.55
CA ASN A 427 -14.26 -24.79 -6.16
C ASN A 427 -13.26 -23.67 -5.87
N PHE A 428 -13.01 -22.77 -6.85
CA PHE A 428 -12.44 -21.47 -6.53
C PHE A 428 -13.20 -20.90 -5.34
N ASP A 429 -12.48 -20.45 -4.30
CA ASP A 429 -13.10 -19.77 -3.18
C ASP A 429 -13.50 -18.36 -3.62
N LEU A 430 -14.43 -18.31 -4.57
CA LEU A 430 -15.16 -17.12 -4.93
C LEU A 430 -15.81 -16.53 -3.68
N ALA A 431 -15.95 -17.23 -2.54
CA ALA A 431 -16.58 -16.67 -1.35
C ALA A 431 -15.90 -15.37 -0.91
N ASP A 432 -14.60 -15.19 -1.14
CA ASP A 432 -13.87 -13.99 -0.73
C ASP A 432 -13.89 -12.82 -1.75
N ILE A 433 -14.23 -13.06 -3.02
CA ILE A 433 -14.34 -12.00 -4.04
C ILE A 433 -15.68 -11.28 -3.94
N GLY A 434 -15.68 -10.00 -3.63
CA GLY A 434 -16.87 -9.20 -3.34
C GLY A 434 -17.38 -9.40 -1.91
N ASN A 435 -16.61 -10.10 -1.07
CA ASN A 435 -16.86 -10.19 0.36
C ASN A 435 -16.14 -9.06 1.08
N VAL A 436 -16.91 -8.33 1.89
CA VAL A 436 -16.47 -7.16 2.66
C VAL A 436 -16.49 -7.42 4.16
N ASP A 437 -16.85 -8.63 4.58
CA ASP A 437 -16.87 -9.02 5.98
C ASP A 437 -15.47 -9.36 6.47
N ASP A 438 -14.81 -8.36 7.06
CA ASP A 438 -13.51 -8.49 7.70
C ASP A 438 -13.58 -8.69 9.22
N SER A 439 -14.72 -9.16 9.76
CA SER A 439 -14.85 -9.59 11.15
C SER A 439 -14.34 -11.01 11.37
N THR A 440 -14.36 -11.81 10.31
CA THR A 440 -13.86 -13.18 10.27
C THR A 440 -13.01 -13.42 9.03
N TRP A 441 -12.34 -14.57 8.99
CA TRP A 441 -11.55 -15.05 7.86
C TRP A 441 -11.87 -16.51 7.55
N SER A 442 -11.34 -17.04 6.44
CA SER A 442 -11.46 -18.46 6.11
C SER A 442 -10.60 -19.30 7.05
N SER A 443 -11.22 -20.25 7.77
CA SER A 443 -10.51 -21.17 8.67
C SER A 443 -9.58 -22.11 7.93
N GLY A 444 -9.92 -22.48 6.69
CA GLY A 444 -9.02 -23.24 5.81
C GLY A 444 -7.75 -22.45 5.50
N VAL A 445 -7.90 -21.17 5.14
CA VAL A 445 -6.74 -20.31 4.82
C VAL A 445 -5.89 -20.07 6.07
N GLU A 446 -6.51 -19.86 7.23
CA GLU A 446 -5.77 -19.77 8.50
C GLU A 446 -4.97 -21.04 8.79
N ALA A 447 -5.59 -22.22 8.69
CA ALA A 447 -4.90 -23.48 8.92
C ALA A 447 -3.73 -23.69 7.95
N TYR A 448 -3.93 -23.33 6.68
CA TYR A 448 -2.88 -23.34 5.67
C TYR A 448 -1.72 -22.40 6.02
N LEU A 449 -2.01 -21.12 6.28
CA LEU A 449 -0.98 -20.12 6.60
C LEU A 449 -0.24 -20.47 7.90
N ALA A 450 -0.95 -21.04 8.88
CA ALA A 450 -0.37 -21.56 10.09
C ALA A 450 0.56 -22.75 9.82
N GLY A 451 0.41 -23.54 8.75
CA GLY A 451 1.31 -24.67 8.46
C GLY A 451 2.43 -24.37 7.47
N ALA A 452 2.18 -23.51 6.48
CA ALA A 452 2.94 -23.44 5.23
C ALA A 452 4.42 -23.06 5.41
N LEU A 453 4.79 -22.29 6.44
CA LEU A 453 6.20 -21.91 6.64
C LEU A 453 7.08 -23.05 7.14
N ALA A 454 6.55 -23.96 7.97
CA ALA A 454 7.35 -24.92 8.76
C ALA A 454 7.03 -26.39 8.48
N SER A 455 5.78 -26.70 8.12
CA SER A 455 5.25 -28.06 8.19
C SER A 455 4.11 -28.30 7.19
N GLY A 456 4.12 -27.64 6.04
CA GLY A 456 3.14 -27.86 4.96
C GLY A 456 3.13 -29.32 4.46
N SER A 457 2.11 -29.71 3.70
CA SER A 457 1.94 -31.07 3.14
C SER A 457 3.18 -31.63 2.45
N ASP A 458 4.01 -30.75 1.90
CA ASP A 458 5.23 -31.08 1.15
C ASP A 458 6.52 -30.63 1.87
N GLY A 459 6.46 -30.32 3.17
CA GLY A 459 7.63 -29.97 3.99
C GLY A 459 7.86 -28.48 4.25
N GLY A 460 6.86 -27.63 3.96
CA GLY A 460 6.89 -26.18 4.20
C GLY A 460 7.80 -25.39 3.26
N HIS A 461 7.71 -24.06 3.33
CA HIS A 461 8.51 -23.13 2.53
C HIS A 461 9.97 -23.04 3.01
N PHE A 462 10.20 -23.23 4.31
CA PHE A 462 11.54 -23.31 4.89
C PHE A 462 11.90 -24.73 5.27
N ASN A 463 13.19 -25.09 5.14
CA ASN A 463 13.66 -26.44 5.45
C ASN A 463 13.47 -26.74 6.95
N PRO A 464 12.84 -27.87 7.33
CA PRO A 464 12.67 -28.25 8.75
C PRO A 464 13.99 -28.32 9.52
N LYS A 465 15.11 -28.64 8.86
CA LYS A 465 16.44 -28.68 9.48
C LYS A 465 16.93 -27.29 9.93
N HIS A 466 16.44 -26.23 9.30
CA HIS A 466 16.81 -24.86 9.61
C HIS A 466 15.76 -24.13 10.43
N TRP A 467 14.51 -24.62 10.46
CA TRP A 467 13.44 -24.07 11.28
C TRP A 467 13.80 -24.11 12.77
N GLY A 468 14.25 -25.27 13.26
CA GLY A 468 14.54 -25.50 14.66
C GLY A 468 13.27 -25.67 15.51
N GLU A 469 13.34 -25.29 16.79
CA GLU A 469 12.17 -25.28 17.67
C GLU A 469 11.19 -24.16 17.31
N GLU A 470 9.91 -24.37 17.60
CA GLU A 470 8.87 -23.34 17.50
C GLU A 470 9.20 -22.13 18.38
N GLY A 471 9.03 -20.92 17.82
CA GLY A 471 9.18 -19.68 18.58
C GLY A 471 8.15 -19.57 19.70
N ARG A 472 8.59 -19.12 20.87
CA ARG A 472 7.78 -19.02 22.09
C ARG A 472 7.66 -17.58 22.58
N PRO A 473 6.71 -17.25 23.46
CA PRO A 473 6.54 -15.88 23.98
C PRO A 473 7.79 -15.34 24.67
N GLU A 474 8.61 -16.21 25.26
CA GLU A 474 9.85 -15.79 25.91
C GLU A 474 10.89 -15.26 24.91
N ASP A 475 10.74 -15.62 23.62
CA ASP A 475 11.62 -15.18 22.55
C ASP A 475 11.29 -13.74 22.09
N ASP A 476 10.14 -13.20 22.48
CA ASP A 476 9.75 -11.82 22.15
C ASP A 476 10.52 -10.78 22.99
N ARG A 477 11.02 -11.17 24.18
CA ARG A 477 11.54 -10.24 25.19
C ARG A 477 13.02 -9.91 24.96
N THR A 478 13.33 -8.61 24.86
CA THR A 478 14.62 -8.13 25.36
C THR A 478 14.58 -8.20 26.89
N ARG A 479 15.58 -8.85 27.46
CA ARG A 479 15.75 -9.03 28.90
C ARG A 479 15.92 -7.67 29.60
N ASN A 480 14.83 -6.94 29.89
CA ASN A 480 14.81 -5.82 30.87
C ASN A 480 13.43 -5.21 31.22
N GLU A 481 12.29 -5.76 30.81
CA GLU A 481 10.97 -5.16 31.17
C GLU A 481 10.35 -5.70 32.47
N ASP A 482 10.87 -6.78 33.06
CA ASP A 482 10.33 -7.40 34.28
C ASP A 482 10.65 -6.64 35.61
N LYS A 483 10.89 -5.31 35.59
CA LYS A 483 11.20 -4.56 36.84
C LYS A 483 10.51 -3.20 37.04
N ASN A 484 9.56 -2.81 36.21
CA ASN A 484 8.78 -1.58 36.46
C ASN A 484 7.30 -1.89 36.66
N GLU A 485 6.97 -2.50 37.80
CA GLU A 485 5.60 -2.63 38.35
C GLU A 485 4.95 -1.27 38.69
N ASN A 486 5.54 -0.14 38.29
CA ASN A 486 5.16 1.22 38.71
C ASN A 486 4.87 2.20 37.56
N LYS A 487 4.44 1.72 36.38
CA LYS A 487 3.73 2.61 35.43
C LYS A 487 2.30 2.80 35.94
N LYS A 488 2.07 3.88 36.68
CA LYS A 488 0.71 4.35 37.02
C LYS A 488 -0.09 4.49 35.72
N HIS A 489 -1.04 3.58 35.54
CA HIS A 489 -2.02 3.59 34.45
C HIS A 489 -2.66 4.97 34.35
N ARG A 490 -2.56 5.60 33.17
CA ARG A 490 -3.48 6.68 32.80
C ARG A 490 -4.79 5.99 32.41
N GLU A 491 -5.88 6.30 33.09
CA GLU A 491 -7.22 5.85 32.70
C GLU A 491 -7.48 6.26 31.25
N GLY A 492 -7.55 5.27 30.34
CA GLY A 492 -7.83 5.48 28.92
C GLY A 492 -7.07 4.59 27.93
N ASP A 493 -5.94 4.00 28.32
CA ASP A 493 -5.18 3.08 27.46
C ASP A 493 -5.84 1.69 27.46
N PHE A 494 -6.46 1.32 26.34
CA PHE A 494 -6.76 -0.08 26.06
C PHE A 494 -5.46 -0.76 25.65
N ASP A 495 -4.80 -1.40 26.61
CA ASP A 495 -3.64 -2.24 26.35
C ASP A 495 -4.11 -3.48 25.57
N ARG A 496 -4.05 -3.41 24.23
CA ARG A 496 -4.44 -4.52 23.33
C ARG A 496 -3.38 -5.62 23.28
N ASP A 497 -2.32 -5.51 24.08
CA ASP A 497 -1.22 -6.46 24.12
C ASP A 497 -1.67 -7.86 24.57
N GLU A 498 -2.75 -7.96 25.36
CA GLU A 498 -3.38 -9.25 25.71
C GLU A 498 -4.01 -9.98 24.50
N GLU A 499 -4.23 -9.29 23.37
CA GLU A 499 -4.75 -9.91 22.14
C GLU A 499 -3.68 -10.69 21.34
N ILE A 500 -2.41 -10.63 21.75
CA ILE A 500 -1.30 -11.35 21.12
C ILE A 500 -1.22 -12.78 21.66
N GLY A 501 -1.34 -13.75 20.75
CA GLY A 501 -1.28 -15.17 21.03
C GLY A 501 0.08 -15.65 21.54
N LYS A 502 0.04 -16.68 22.40
CA LYS A 502 1.22 -17.33 22.99
C LYS A 502 1.85 -18.43 22.11
N GLY A 503 1.16 -18.92 21.09
CA GLY A 503 1.68 -19.93 20.16
C GLY A 503 2.52 -19.31 19.03
N ARG A 504 3.02 -20.10 18.07
CA ARG A 504 3.77 -19.55 16.93
C ARG A 504 3.00 -18.46 16.18
N VAL A 505 1.73 -18.70 15.86
CA VAL A 505 0.85 -17.67 15.29
C VAL A 505 0.47 -16.70 16.40
N LYS A 506 1.05 -15.50 16.36
CA LYS A 506 0.78 -14.39 17.30
C LYS A 506 -0.60 -13.80 17.04
N LYS A 507 -0.99 -13.66 15.78
CA LYS A 507 -2.28 -13.08 15.39
C LYS A 507 -2.69 -13.55 14.00
N THR A 508 -3.98 -13.74 13.81
CA THR A 508 -4.63 -13.88 12.49
C THR A 508 -5.62 -12.73 12.32
N TRP A 509 -5.72 -12.19 11.11
CA TRP A 509 -6.70 -11.17 10.77
C TRP A 509 -7.05 -11.20 9.27
N SER A 510 -8.18 -10.58 8.93
CA SER A 510 -8.60 -10.35 7.55
C SER A 510 -8.43 -8.90 7.12
N GLY A 511 -8.30 -8.65 5.82
CA GLY A 511 -8.35 -7.31 5.23
C GLY A 511 -9.07 -7.30 3.90
N ILE A 512 -9.65 -6.14 3.53
CA ILE A 512 -10.37 -5.98 2.27
C ILE A 512 -9.50 -5.20 1.27
N ILE A 513 -9.14 -5.88 0.19
CA ILE A 513 -8.35 -5.37 -0.94
C ILE A 513 -9.31 -4.85 -2.00
N GLY A 514 -8.93 -3.80 -2.73
CA GLY A 514 -9.68 -3.29 -3.89
C GLY A 514 -8.99 -3.71 -5.18
N PHE A 515 -9.61 -4.61 -5.93
CA PHE A 515 -9.15 -5.03 -7.26
C PHE A 515 -9.79 -4.16 -8.34
N SER A 516 -8.97 -3.53 -9.18
CA SER A 516 -9.51 -2.91 -10.38
C SER A 516 -9.81 -3.97 -11.44
N ALA A 517 -10.95 -3.85 -12.10
CA ALA A 517 -11.39 -4.81 -13.10
C ALA A 517 -10.41 -4.95 -14.29
N ASP A 518 -9.64 -3.91 -14.61
CA ASP A 518 -8.60 -3.95 -15.64
C ASP A 518 -7.17 -4.10 -15.10
N ARG A 519 -7.06 -4.43 -13.80
CA ARG A 519 -5.83 -4.56 -13.00
C ARG A 519 -5.01 -3.27 -12.81
N MET A 520 -5.51 -2.13 -13.26
CA MET A 520 -4.82 -0.84 -13.14
C MET A 520 -5.45 0.06 -12.05
N PRO A 521 -4.67 0.82 -11.27
CA PRO A 521 -5.23 1.82 -10.36
C PRO A 521 -6.12 2.85 -11.07
N TRP A 522 -7.16 3.36 -10.40
CA TRP A 522 -7.97 4.49 -10.87
C TRP A 522 -7.49 5.76 -10.20
N VAL A 523 -6.88 6.68 -10.96
CA VAL A 523 -6.28 7.91 -10.44
C VAL A 523 -6.74 9.12 -11.24
N GLY A 524 -7.20 10.17 -10.57
CA GLY A 524 -7.49 11.47 -11.19
C GLY A 524 -8.86 12.03 -10.89
N ARG A 525 -9.22 13.09 -11.64
CA ARG A 525 -10.53 13.76 -11.53
C ARG A 525 -11.64 12.87 -12.09
N LEU A 526 -12.74 12.74 -11.35
CA LEU A 526 -13.90 11.95 -11.74
C LEU A 526 -14.80 12.72 -12.73
N PRO A 527 -15.07 12.19 -13.94
CA PRO A 527 -16.13 12.68 -14.80
C PRO A 527 -17.50 12.53 -14.14
N ALA A 528 -18.44 13.42 -14.46
CA ALA A 528 -19.80 13.41 -13.90
C ALA A 528 -20.55 12.08 -14.10
N LYS A 529 -20.29 11.37 -15.21
CA LYS A 529 -20.89 10.05 -15.46
C LYS A 529 -20.36 8.95 -14.54
N ILE A 530 -19.13 9.11 -14.05
CA ILE A 530 -18.47 8.15 -13.16
C ILE A 530 -18.79 8.47 -11.70
N SER A 531 -18.83 9.76 -11.32
CA SER A 531 -19.29 10.14 -9.98
C SER A 531 -20.80 9.98 -9.79
N GLY A 532 -21.57 9.93 -10.87
CA GLY A 532 -23.03 9.96 -10.84
C GLY A 532 -23.59 11.33 -10.45
N ARG A 533 -22.76 12.36 -10.40
CA ARG A 533 -23.11 13.70 -9.90
C ARG A 533 -22.60 14.78 -10.85
N LYS A 534 -23.41 15.82 -11.07
CA LYS A 534 -22.95 17.03 -11.77
C LYS A 534 -21.96 17.76 -10.85
N GLY A 535 -20.81 18.14 -11.40
CA GLY A 535 -19.85 18.94 -10.67
C GLY A 535 -20.33 20.39 -10.47
N PRO A 536 -19.71 21.14 -9.54
CA PRO A 536 -19.90 22.57 -9.38
C PRO A 536 -19.78 23.33 -10.70
N ARG A 537 -20.69 24.28 -10.96
CA ARG A 537 -20.57 25.19 -12.10
C ARG A 537 -19.44 26.18 -11.80
N VAL A 538 -18.41 26.25 -12.62
CA VAL A 538 -17.39 27.31 -12.53
C VAL A 538 -17.79 28.40 -13.51
N SER A 539 -18.00 29.63 -13.06
CA SER A 539 -18.25 30.75 -13.98
C SER A 539 -16.96 31.06 -14.74
N THR A 540 -16.91 30.70 -16.02
CA THR A 540 -15.82 31.13 -16.90
C THR A 540 -15.97 32.63 -17.13
N LYS A 541 -15.28 33.46 -16.33
CA LYS A 541 -14.98 34.82 -16.79
C LYS A 541 -13.98 34.67 -17.93
N SER A 542 -14.46 34.84 -19.15
CA SER A 542 -13.65 34.89 -20.36
C SER A 542 -12.64 36.03 -20.23
N SER A 543 -11.37 35.71 -19.97
CA SER A 543 -10.29 36.61 -20.32
C SER A 543 -10.19 36.63 -21.84
N SER A 544 -10.57 37.76 -22.40
CA SER A 544 -10.53 38.10 -23.82
C SER A 544 -9.18 37.80 -24.47
N GLY A 545 -9.21 36.97 -25.51
CA GLY A 545 -8.49 37.12 -26.79
C GLY A 545 -6.98 37.31 -26.79
N VAL A 546 -6.25 36.25 -27.17
CA VAL A 546 -5.08 36.36 -28.06
C VAL A 546 -5.21 35.25 -29.12
N PRO A 547 -5.04 35.51 -30.44
CA PRO A 547 -5.36 34.55 -31.49
C PRO A 547 -4.30 33.46 -31.65
N GLU A 548 -4.75 32.30 -32.13
CA GLU A 548 -3.92 31.20 -32.66
C GLU A 548 -2.89 31.70 -33.67
N GLY A 549 -1.61 31.48 -33.36
CA GLY A 549 -0.47 31.68 -34.26
C GLY A 549 0.23 30.35 -34.54
N LYS A 550 0.38 30.04 -35.82
CA LYS A 550 0.93 28.82 -36.42
C LYS A 550 2.39 28.55 -36.05
N GLU A 551 2.74 27.27 -36.15
CA GLU A 551 4.10 26.70 -36.12
C GLU A 551 5.14 27.52 -36.90
N ASN A 552 6.35 27.61 -36.35
CA ASN A 552 7.58 27.50 -37.11
C ASN A 552 8.75 27.02 -36.24
N THR A 553 9.32 25.91 -36.66
CA THR A 553 10.63 25.35 -36.27
C THR A 553 11.78 26.29 -36.62
N THR A 554 12.75 26.47 -35.73
CA THR A 554 14.22 26.43 -36.00
C THR A 554 15.04 26.70 -34.72
N GLY A 555 16.18 26.00 -34.60
CA GLY A 555 17.40 26.59 -34.02
C GLY A 555 17.87 26.05 -32.65
N LEU A 556 18.71 25.02 -32.69
CA LEU A 556 19.72 24.76 -31.64
C LEU A 556 20.72 25.94 -31.58
N SER A 557 21.04 26.40 -30.37
CA SER A 557 22.43 26.67 -29.98
C SER A 557 22.60 26.69 -28.46
N ALA A 558 23.75 26.15 -28.04
CA ALA A 558 24.19 25.99 -26.67
C ALA A 558 24.55 27.30 -25.99
N VAL A 559 24.34 27.37 -24.68
CA VAL A 559 25.07 28.25 -23.76
C VAL A 559 25.37 27.45 -22.49
N THR A 560 26.64 27.48 -22.12
CA THR A 560 27.28 26.85 -20.96
C THR A 560 27.26 27.79 -19.74
N ASP A 561 27.70 27.23 -18.61
CA ASP A 561 28.14 27.89 -17.36
C ASP A 561 27.01 28.26 -16.38
N ASP A 562 27.10 28.07 -15.07
CA ASP A 562 28.20 27.63 -14.20
C ASP A 562 27.55 27.15 -12.88
N VAL A 563 28.05 26.08 -12.28
CA VAL A 563 27.57 25.55 -10.99
C VAL A 563 28.41 26.17 -9.87
N THR A 564 27.80 27.02 -9.05
CA THR A 564 28.38 27.43 -7.76
C THR A 564 27.57 26.83 -6.61
N LEU A 565 28.24 25.92 -5.90
CA LEU A 565 27.82 25.36 -4.62
C LEU A 565 27.82 26.46 -3.57
N VAL A 566 26.70 26.66 -2.89
CA VAL A 566 26.67 27.43 -1.63
C VAL A 566 25.96 26.61 -0.55
N ASP A 567 26.72 26.49 0.53
CA ASP A 567 26.55 25.78 1.78
C ASP A 567 25.16 25.95 2.43
N SER A 568 24.54 24.82 2.79
CA SER A 568 23.22 24.76 3.43
C SER A 568 23.36 24.56 4.94
N SER A 569 23.33 25.67 5.67
CA SER A 569 22.99 25.68 7.09
C SER A 569 22.07 26.86 7.38
N CYS A 570 20.78 26.58 7.64
CA CYS A 570 19.94 27.50 8.39
C CYS A 570 18.77 26.75 9.04
N GLU A 571 18.58 27.09 10.30
CA GLU A 571 17.79 26.40 11.30
C GLU A 571 16.29 26.52 11.08
N ARG A 572 15.57 25.47 11.52
CA ARG A 572 14.12 25.45 11.66
C ARG A 572 13.71 26.40 12.78
N GLU A 573 12.94 27.43 12.46
CA GLU A 573 11.91 27.98 13.33
C GLU A 573 11.11 29.05 12.58
N LYS A 574 9.82 28.80 12.32
CA LYS A 574 8.79 29.83 12.09
C LYS A 574 7.40 29.20 12.13
N VAL A 575 6.85 29.07 13.33
CA VAL A 575 5.40 28.90 13.54
C VAL A 575 4.77 30.29 13.51
N SER A 576 4.11 30.64 12.40
CA SER A 576 3.28 31.83 12.31
C SER A 576 1.87 31.49 12.77
N THR A 577 1.47 31.98 13.94
CA THR A 577 0.09 31.91 14.43
C THR A 577 -0.82 32.73 13.51
N TYR A 578 -1.63 32.06 12.68
CA TYR A 578 -2.65 32.70 11.87
C TYR A 578 -3.78 33.21 12.77
N LYS A 579 -3.96 34.54 12.85
CA LYS A 579 -5.06 35.16 13.59
C LYS A 579 -6.40 34.79 12.95
N SER A 580 -7.36 34.40 13.79
CA SER A 580 -8.75 34.05 13.46
C SER A 580 -9.42 35.07 12.53
N ALA A 581 -9.88 34.61 11.36
CA ALA A 581 -10.66 35.38 10.40
C ALA A 581 -12.14 35.55 10.86
N PRO A 582 -12.88 36.56 10.34
CA PRO A 582 -14.26 36.83 10.73
C PRO A 582 -15.23 35.72 10.27
N SER A 583 -16.40 35.64 10.92
CA SER A 583 -17.54 34.74 10.64
C SER A 583 -17.62 34.25 9.19
N PRO A 584 -17.63 32.93 8.92
CA PRO A 584 -17.50 32.42 7.56
C PRO A 584 -18.75 32.72 6.74
N ASN A 585 -18.54 33.24 5.53
CA ASN A 585 -19.53 33.10 4.46
C ASN A 585 -19.90 31.61 4.37
N PRO A 586 -21.19 31.22 4.46
CA PRO A 586 -21.59 29.82 4.43
C PRO A 586 -21.27 29.14 3.09
N ASN A 587 -21.00 29.90 2.04
CA ASN A 587 -20.57 29.39 0.75
C ASN A 587 -19.47 30.29 0.15
N PRO A 588 -18.22 30.13 0.60
CA PRO A 588 -17.13 30.95 0.11
C PRO A 588 -16.76 30.55 -1.33
N ASP A 589 -16.27 31.51 -2.12
CA ASP A 589 -15.77 31.22 -3.47
C ASP A 589 -14.67 30.14 -3.43
N PRO A 590 -14.52 29.32 -4.49
CA PRO A 590 -13.45 28.34 -4.57
C PRO A 590 -12.07 28.98 -4.39
N ASN A 591 -11.16 28.28 -3.71
CA ASN A 591 -9.79 28.76 -3.52
C ASN A 591 -9.10 28.90 -4.90
N PRO A 592 -8.67 30.10 -5.32
CA PRO A 592 -8.15 30.34 -6.67
C PRO A 592 -6.79 29.67 -6.92
N HIS A 593 -6.13 29.20 -5.85
CA HIS A 593 -4.86 28.47 -5.93
C HIS A 593 -5.04 26.95 -6.06
N LEU A 594 -6.28 26.47 -6.16
CA LEU A 594 -6.60 25.07 -6.44
C LEU A 594 -7.19 24.94 -7.85
N ALA A 595 -7.15 23.72 -8.37
CA ALA A 595 -7.85 23.33 -9.58
C ALA A 595 -9.37 23.58 -9.46
N PRO A 596 -10.12 23.59 -10.57
CA PRO A 596 -11.57 23.67 -10.52
C PRO A 596 -12.22 22.63 -9.58
N PRO A 597 -13.25 23.01 -8.79
CA PRO A 597 -13.96 22.11 -7.89
C PRO A 597 -14.37 20.78 -8.54
N GLY A 598 -14.31 19.68 -7.80
CA GLY A 598 -14.48 18.35 -8.38
C GLY A 598 -14.33 17.21 -7.39
N GLU A 599 -14.73 16.02 -7.84
CA GLU A 599 -14.42 14.77 -7.13
C GLU A 599 -13.18 14.12 -7.73
N TRP A 600 -12.38 13.49 -6.88
CA TRP A 600 -11.06 12.94 -7.21
C TRP A 600 -10.96 11.54 -6.64
N ILE A 601 -10.25 10.63 -7.32
CA ILE A 601 -10.09 9.25 -6.84
C ILE A 601 -8.64 8.79 -6.96
N ALA A 602 -8.21 7.99 -5.99
CA ALA A 602 -7.05 7.11 -6.09
C ALA A 602 -7.43 5.79 -5.37
N ALA A 603 -7.74 4.74 -6.13
CA ALA A 603 -8.28 3.48 -5.59
C ALA A 603 -8.07 2.30 -6.54
N GLY A 604 -8.32 1.07 -6.04
CA GLY A 604 -8.30 -0.13 -6.86
C GLY A 604 -6.88 -0.59 -7.18
N PHE A 605 -6.04 -0.76 -6.16
CA PHE A 605 -4.62 -1.05 -6.31
C PHE A 605 -4.28 -2.54 -6.55
N THR A 606 -5.27 -3.42 -6.75
CA THR A 606 -5.05 -4.80 -7.23
C THR A 606 -4.08 -5.63 -6.35
N GLY A 607 -4.10 -5.40 -5.03
CA GLY A 607 -3.20 -6.10 -4.09
C GLY A 607 -1.80 -5.49 -3.95
N GLU A 608 -1.44 -4.52 -4.80
CA GLU A 608 -0.13 -3.86 -4.84
C GLU A 608 -0.15 -2.44 -4.22
N GLY A 609 -0.98 -2.22 -3.21
CA GLY A 609 -1.22 -0.88 -2.65
C GLY A 609 0.06 -0.16 -2.19
N MET A 610 1.04 -0.88 -1.66
CA MET A 610 2.29 -0.28 -1.18
C MET A 610 3.20 0.23 -2.31
N THR A 611 2.98 -0.22 -3.55
CA THR A 611 3.77 0.16 -4.75
C THR A 611 2.96 0.93 -5.78
N HIS A 612 1.75 1.37 -5.43
CA HIS A 612 0.95 2.28 -6.24
C HIS A 612 0.39 3.47 -5.48
N ALA A 613 -0.04 3.28 -4.24
CA ALA A 613 -0.95 4.20 -3.58
C ALA A 613 -0.30 5.54 -3.22
N TRP A 614 0.96 5.52 -2.77
CA TRP A 614 1.66 6.73 -2.35
C TRP A 614 1.87 7.69 -3.53
N MET A 615 2.49 7.23 -4.61
CA MET A 615 2.74 8.11 -5.76
C MET A 615 1.44 8.48 -6.49
N SER A 616 0.43 7.60 -6.50
CA SER A 616 -0.89 7.93 -7.08
C SER A 616 -1.57 9.07 -6.33
N ALA A 617 -1.50 9.07 -5.00
CA ALA A 617 -2.07 10.12 -4.16
C ALA A 617 -1.26 11.43 -4.21
N LYS A 618 0.07 11.33 -4.23
CA LYS A 618 0.97 12.47 -4.48
C LYS A 618 0.64 13.12 -5.83
N ALA A 619 0.44 12.31 -6.86
CA ALA A 619 0.03 12.77 -8.19
C ALA A 619 -1.35 13.46 -8.16
N LEU A 620 -2.32 12.87 -7.46
CA LEU A 620 -3.64 13.47 -7.30
C LEU A 620 -3.59 14.83 -6.59
N ALA A 621 -2.73 15.00 -5.58
CA ALA A 621 -2.52 16.27 -4.90
C ALA A 621 -1.92 17.34 -5.83
N TYR A 622 -0.95 16.96 -6.69
CA TYR A 622 -0.42 17.85 -7.72
C TYR A 622 -1.50 18.35 -8.69
N MET A 623 -2.41 17.46 -9.13
CA MET A 623 -3.54 17.86 -9.97
C MET A 623 -4.44 18.87 -9.26
N VAL A 624 -4.76 18.65 -7.98
CA VAL A 624 -5.59 19.56 -7.17
C VAL A 624 -4.91 20.91 -6.93
N LEU A 625 -3.57 20.94 -6.82
CA LEU A 625 -2.78 22.16 -6.74
C LEU A 625 -2.61 22.88 -8.09
N GLY A 626 -3.16 22.36 -9.18
CA GLY A 626 -2.99 22.93 -10.52
C GLY A 626 -1.56 22.81 -11.08
N LYS A 627 -0.76 21.90 -10.52
CA LYS A 627 0.66 21.68 -10.84
C LYS A 627 0.89 20.42 -11.69
N GLU A 628 -0.12 19.95 -12.42
CA GLU A 628 0.00 18.73 -13.22
C GLU A 628 1.01 18.86 -14.37
N ASN A 629 1.18 20.07 -14.91
CA ASN A 629 2.10 20.37 -16.03
C ASN A 629 3.39 21.08 -15.57
N SER A 630 3.72 21.07 -14.28
CA SER A 630 4.99 21.63 -13.82
C SER A 630 6.15 20.71 -14.15
N ASP A 631 7.34 21.27 -14.39
CA ASP A 631 8.58 20.53 -14.70
C ASP A 631 9.12 19.71 -13.50
N ASP A 632 8.40 19.65 -12.38
CA ASP A 632 8.73 18.97 -11.11
C ASP A 632 8.87 17.44 -11.19
N GLY A 633 8.96 16.84 -12.39
CA GLY A 633 9.19 15.40 -12.57
C GLY A 633 7.98 14.51 -12.24
N PHE A 634 6.76 15.04 -12.36
CA PHE A 634 5.52 14.28 -12.21
C PHE A 634 5.41 13.15 -13.25
N LEU A 635 5.30 11.90 -12.80
CA LEU A 635 5.02 10.75 -13.66
C LEU A 635 3.80 10.00 -13.11
N LEU A 636 2.65 10.12 -13.77
CA LEU A 636 1.51 9.22 -13.60
C LEU A 636 1.31 8.48 -14.93
N PRO A 637 1.38 7.14 -14.95
CA PRO A 637 1.07 6.37 -16.15
C PRO A 637 -0.30 6.72 -16.72
N GLU A 638 -0.38 6.92 -18.04
CA GLU A 638 -1.63 7.33 -18.72
C GLU A 638 -2.73 6.29 -18.55
N SER A 639 -2.36 5.02 -18.47
CA SER A 639 -3.25 3.89 -18.20
C SER A 639 -3.93 3.96 -16.82
N PHE A 640 -3.34 4.68 -15.84
CA PHE A 640 -3.92 4.82 -14.50
C PHE A 640 -4.97 5.92 -14.45
N ARG A 641 -5.01 6.82 -15.43
CA ARG A 641 -5.93 7.95 -15.46
C ARG A 641 -7.37 7.51 -15.57
N VAL A 642 -8.23 8.15 -14.78
CA VAL A 642 -9.67 7.97 -14.91
C VAL A 642 -10.17 8.67 -16.17
N THR A 643 -10.73 7.91 -17.11
CA THR A 643 -11.41 8.45 -18.29
C THR A 643 -12.72 7.71 -18.54
N GLU A 644 -13.71 8.36 -19.15
CA GLU A 644 -14.95 7.70 -19.57
C GLU A 644 -14.68 6.52 -20.52
N LYS A 645 -13.65 6.63 -21.37
CA LYS A 645 -13.24 5.57 -22.31
C LYS A 645 -12.76 4.34 -21.55
N ARG A 646 -11.85 4.52 -20.58
CA ARG A 646 -11.34 3.43 -19.75
C ARG A 646 -12.45 2.79 -18.92
N TRP A 647 -13.26 3.60 -18.25
CA TRP A 647 -14.40 3.13 -17.45
C TRP A 647 -15.38 2.24 -18.23
N LYS A 648 -15.70 2.60 -19.48
CA LYS A 648 -16.54 1.78 -20.36
C LYS A 648 -15.86 0.47 -20.78
N LYS A 649 -14.55 0.51 -21.01
CA LYS A 649 -13.78 -0.64 -21.51
C LYS A 649 -13.45 -1.66 -20.41
N ALA A 650 -13.17 -1.21 -19.19
CA ALA A 650 -12.80 -2.09 -18.08
C ALA A 650 -13.95 -3.04 -17.75
N ARG A 651 -13.77 -4.35 -17.90
CA ARG A 651 -14.78 -5.36 -17.57
C ARG A 651 -14.25 -6.34 -16.54
N LEU A 652 -15.17 -7.01 -15.85
CA LEU A 652 -14.84 -8.00 -14.82
C LEU A 652 -13.95 -9.12 -15.37
N GLU A 653 -14.20 -9.52 -16.62
CA GLU A 653 -13.49 -10.58 -17.33
C GLU A 653 -12.07 -10.18 -17.75
N ASP A 654 -11.70 -8.90 -17.64
CA ASP A 654 -10.36 -8.45 -17.97
C ASP A 654 -9.37 -8.60 -16.79
N GLY A 655 -9.87 -8.95 -15.59
CA GLY A 655 -9.10 -8.99 -14.35
C GLY A 655 -9.25 -10.25 -13.49
N ILE A 656 -10.31 -11.05 -13.72
CA ILE A 656 -10.54 -12.36 -13.08
C ILE A 656 -10.13 -13.48 -14.02
#